data_AF-A0AAU0VQG5-F1
#
_entry.id   AF-A0AAU0VQG5-F1
#
_cell.length_a   1.000
_cell.length_b   1.000
_cell.length_c   1.000
_cell.angle_alpha   90.00
_cell.angle_beta   90.00
_cell.angle_gamma   90.00
#
_symmetry.space_group_name_H-M   'P 1'
#
loop_
_entity.id
_entity.type
_entity.pdbx_description
1 polymer ?
#
loop_
_entity_poly.entity_id
_entity_poly.type
_entity_poly.pdbx_seq_one_letter_code
_entity_poly.pdbx_strand_id
1 'polypeptide(L)'
;MSEARTPAGSTATTGNGAARQTVTISFAGFNRAWAAWIGDRLERRGCRVVYLRWDAPPDQSLTDLLRDLTLAEGRTLIVVSEWYFQLGPRGHDEWNAALREVVGADPGRFAAVSVTTATLPSAVAALAPVDLTNMGAEEAERRLLDRLDLTYDGPRADDPAHPAPRFPAAMPDVWGGVPRRNTRFTGREPLLNDAYHLLQGSEPGAGVLTLHGMSGVGKTQLAAEYVYRFGSEYDVVWWVNAEKRVSYRRLLAELAPKLGLSTGAEYGERLRAVRDALRRGTPYSRWLLVLDGADEPDQIWDLVPTGPGHVLITSRNPEWGEHNSRLLEVPVYGRDESVAFIRRRAPRLTEADADQLAQALEDLPLLLDQTAGWLNDSDLSVEEYIALLDGGIDQDVVKVSADFPLAFQTAWSILLNKLRETVPESVDLLRLCTFFAPGFIPVRLLKEMNHDDLPEQLAGLLDDPLLWNKAVNQLRQYSVVRLESHEAMLDEVVASGESVYLHRMVHQIVHKDMPEADRSEFIEVVRRALAEADPGRPTDTRNWDAYAEIVPHLKYADVLRSKDRKVQGLVLNCLRYMLFAGEYTAGVNLGARALGTWRGLLGESHPRVWEVTYHYANLLRSAGRFTETEAIDRAAREQLRAERGEHDLDHLRMAGGLAADLRELGQYDDALELDEWLYPTYRELFGEHDSRTLNAQNNLGFTLRLLGRYEQARGIDTRTLEARRQLLKGRHPWTLFSEVSYAVDLRLLGRYTEAESIQTKNVREYRIVMGPDNQNTLRAEHNLALCKLRGGDRAAAGRLLTRVLEGLERKLGDTHTHTLAAAVSQSCFAREHGDIDQAREASESVLARYELLLPEGHPFIIGARANHALVLRSVGERDHAHVLIEQSLADMSAALGETHPYALGCAVNAAALRNLVGDTESAADLSQITILRATETLGRTHPLTLTARVAYAADLRALRDRQQAEKVEQEALADLAATLGPQHIHTISAHSRNRPYWDFEPQAS
;
A
#
# COMPACT_ATOMS: atom_id res chain seq x y z
N MET A 1 47.77 51.32 -3.24
CA MET A 1 48.02 52.12 -4.46
C MET A 1 46.74 52.16 -5.26
N SER A 2 46.37 53.36 -5.70
CA SER A 2 45.26 53.74 -6.61
C SER A 2 45.24 52.85 -7.88
N GLU A 3 44.12 52.60 -8.58
CA GLU A 3 43.35 53.50 -9.47
C GLU A 3 42.00 52.81 -9.78
N ALA A 4 40.78 53.37 -9.70
CA ALA A 4 40.18 54.60 -10.25
C ALA A 4 40.08 54.65 -11.79
N ARG A 5 38.85 54.52 -12.33
CA ARG A 5 38.21 55.52 -13.23
C ARG A 5 36.84 55.06 -13.77
N THR A 6 35.82 55.80 -13.37
CA THR A 6 34.64 56.10 -14.20
C THR A 6 34.94 57.35 -15.04
N PRO A 7 34.25 57.57 -16.17
CA PRO A 7 33.50 58.82 -16.24
C PRO A 7 32.13 58.72 -16.93
N ALA A 8 31.36 59.77 -16.68
CA ALA A 8 29.96 59.98 -17.02
C ALA A 8 29.73 60.50 -18.45
N GLY A 9 28.50 60.26 -18.95
CA GLY A 9 27.60 61.35 -19.34
C GLY A 9 27.52 61.74 -20.82
N SER A 10 26.42 61.36 -21.47
CA SER A 10 25.81 62.08 -22.60
C SER A 10 24.30 61.80 -22.65
N THR A 11 23.52 62.71 -22.07
CA THR A 11 22.10 63.01 -22.37
C THR A 11 22.00 63.63 -23.78
N ALA A 12 20.97 63.52 -24.62
CA ALA A 12 19.61 62.98 -24.56
C ALA A 12 19.08 62.92 -26.01
N THR A 13 18.10 62.06 -26.29
CA THR A 13 16.98 62.42 -27.16
C THR A 13 15.73 61.71 -26.68
N THR A 14 14.80 62.54 -26.21
CA THR A 14 13.46 62.25 -25.72
C THR A 14 12.58 61.65 -26.80
N GLY A 15 12.03 60.45 -26.54
CA GLY A 15 10.86 59.89 -27.20
C GLY A 15 9.78 59.59 -26.16
N ASN A 16 8.78 60.47 -26.08
CA ASN A 16 7.47 60.36 -25.42
C ASN A 16 7.28 59.32 -24.29
N GLY A 17 7.11 59.82 -23.07
CA GLY A 17 6.46 59.09 -21.98
C GLY A 17 5.00 58.82 -22.32
N ALA A 18 4.69 57.60 -22.77
CA ALA A 18 3.35 57.05 -22.63
C ALA A 18 3.15 56.77 -21.14
N ALA A 19 2.17 57.42 -20.50
CA ALA A 19 1.75 57.07 -19.16
C ALA A 19 1.45 55.56 -19.13
N ARG A 20 2.18 54.77 -18.33
CA ARG A 20 1.89 53.34 -18.18
C ARG A 20 0.44 53.21 -17.70
N GLN A 21 -0.41 52.62 -18.53
CA GLN A 21 -1.80 52.37 -18.18
C GLN A 21 -1.83 51.51 -16.92
N THR A 22 -2.45 52.01 -15.86
CA THR A 22 -2.64 51.25 -14.62
C THR A 22 -3.97 50.53 -14.69
N VAL A 23 -3.97 49.23 -14.38
CA VAL A 23 -5.17 48.40 -14.33
C VAL A 23 -5.28 47.79 -12.93
N THR A 24 -6.38 48.08 -12.25
CA THR A 24 -6.69 47.44 -10.97
C THR A 24 -7.52 46.19 -11.25
N ILE A 25 -7.02 45.01 -10.93
CA ILE A 25 -7.74 43.74 -11.10
C ILE A 25 -8.48 43.43 -9.80
N SER A 26 -9.82 43.50 -9.83
CA SER A 26 -10.69 43.07 -8.75
C SER A 26 -11.11 41.62 -8.95
N PHE A 27 -10.86 40.75 -7.97
CA PHE A 27 -11.15 39.32 -8.09
C PHE A 27 -11.53 38.71 -6.74
N ALA A 28 -12.47 37.76 -6.74
CA ALA A 28 -12.70 36.91 -5.56
C ALA A 28 -11.49 36.01 -5.34
N GLY A 29 -11.15 35.68 -4.08
CA GLY A 29 -9.97 34.85 -3.76
C GLY A 29 -9.84 33.56 -4.59
N PHE A 30 -10.98 32.92 -4.91
CA PHE A 30 -11.06 31.76 -5.81
C PHE A 30 -10.44 32.01 -7.20
N ASN A 31 -10.58 33.22 -7.75
CA ASN A 31 -10.09 33.60 -9.06
C ASN A 31 -8.64 34.11 -9.03
N ARG A 32 -7.85 33.86 -7.96
CA ARG A 32 -6.47 34.36 -7.85
C ARG A 32 -5.59 33.90 -9.01
N ALA A 33 -5.70 32.65 -9.44
CA ALA A 33 -4.95 32.14 -10.59
C ALA A 33 -5.29 32.92 -11.87
N TRP A 34 -6.57 33.24 -12.07
CA TRP A 34 -7.03 34.12 -13.16
C TRP A 34 -6.48 35.53 -13.04
N ALA A 35 -6.53 36.13 -11.85
CA ALA A 35 -5.95 37.45 -11.63
C ALA A 35 -4.45 37.45 -11.93
N ALA A 36 -3.68 36.51 -11.39
CA ALA A 36 -2.24 36.40 -11.59
C ALA A 36 -1.87 36.19 -13.07
N TRP A 37 -2.59 35.29 -13.77
CA TRP A 37 -2.37 35.07 -15.20
C TRP A 37 -2.70 36.33 -16.01
N ILE A 38 -3.85 36.97 -15.77
CA ILE A 38 -4.25 38.22 -16.43
C ILE A 38 -3.19 39.31 -16.17
N GLY A 39 -2.76 39.46 -14.91
CA GLY A 39 -1.80 40.46 -14.50
C GLY A 39 -0.44 40.29 -15.17
N ASP A 40 0.09 39.06 -15.24
CA ASP A 40 1.32 38.76 -16.00
C ASP A 40 1.18 39.15 -17.49
N ARG A 41 0.04 38.86 -18.13
CA ARG A 41 -0.19 39.26 -19.53
C ARG A 41 -0.21 40.77 -19.72
N LEU A 42 -0.76 41.51 -18.75
CA LEU A 42 -0.79 42.97 -18.77
C LEU A 42 0.56 43.61 -18.45
N GLU A 43 1.28 43.11 -17.45
CA GLU A 43 2.62 43.58 -17.05
C GLU A 43 3.63 43.38 -18.16
N ARG A 44 3.61 42.22 -18.83
CA ARG A 44 4.43 41.97 -20.02
C ARG A 44 4.18 43.00 -21.10
N ARG A 45 2.98 43.56 -21.20
CA ARG A 45 2.59 44.60 -22.18
C ARG A 45 2.82 46.03 -21.66
N GLY A 46 3.52 46.18 -20.54
CA GLY A 46 3.91 47.48 -20.00
C GLY A 46 2.84 48.17 -19.16
N CYS A 47 1.73 47.49 -18.84
CA CYS A 47 0.75 48.00 -17.88
C CYS A 47 1.28 47.85 -16.45
N ARG A 48 0.88 48.76 -15.56
CA ARG A 48 1.07 48.58 -14.12
C ARG A 48 -0.17 47.88 -13.57
N VAL A 49 -0.01 46.73 -12.93
CA VAL A 49 -1.14 45.97 -12.38
C VAL A 49 -1.20 46.15 -10.87
N VAL A 50 -2.40 46.43 -10.36
CA VAL A 50 -2.70 46.44 -8.94
C VAL A 50 -3.73 45.36 -8.66
N TYR A 51 -3.42 44.44 -7.77
CA TYR A 51 -4.33 43.37 -7.37
C TYR A 51 -5.19 43.84 -6.21
N LEU A 52 -6.51 43.84 -6.40
CA LEU A 52 -7.48 44.11 -5.35
C LEU A 52 -8.29 42.85 -5.11
N ARG A 53 -8.05 42.21 -3.96
CA ARG A 53 -8.84 41.07 -3.55
C ARG A 53 -10.22 41.56 -3.11
N TRP A 54 -11.26 41.01 -3.73
CA TRP A 54 -12.64 41.28 -3.39
C TRP A 54 -13.08 40.33 -2.29
N ASP A 55 -13.16 40.85 -1.07
CA ASP A 55 -13.78 40.19 0.09
C ASP A 55 -14.86 41.17 0.61
N ALA A 56 -16.12 40.98 0.19
CA ALA A 56 -17.21 41.87 0.59
C ALA A 56 -17.72 41.49 2.00
N PRO A 57 -17.54 42.34 3.03
CA PRO A 57 -18.06 42.06 4.35
C PRO A 57 -19.59 42.08 4.33
N PRO A 58 -20.29 41.11 4.96
CA PRO A 58 -21.74 40.99 4.89
C PRO A 58 -22.48 42.20 5.48
N ASP A 59 -21.83 42.96 6.36
CA ASP A 59 -22.33 44.14 7.08
C ASP A 59 -22.19 45.47 6.31
N GLN A 60 -21.52 45.51 5.15
CA GLN A 60 -21.32 46.73 4.36
C GLN A 60 -22.11 46.76 3.04
N SER A 61 -22.75 47.89 2.72
CA SER A 61 -23.52 48.07 1.48
C SER A 61 -22.69 47.76 0.22
N LEU A 62 -23.24 46.97 -0.71
CA LEU A 62 -22.62 46.68 -2.01
C LEU A 62 -22.34 47.95 -2.82
N THR A 63 -23.22 48.94 -2.74
CA THR A 63 -23.03 50.21 -3.46
C THR A 63 -21.79 50.95 -2.97
N ASP A 64 -21.52 50.96 -1.67
CA ASP A 64 -20.35 51.65 -1.12
C ASP A 64 -19.05 50.91 -1.48
N LEU A 65 -19.05 49.57 -1.34
CA LEU A 65 -17.91 48.73 -1.74
C LEU A 65 -17.58 48.88 -3.24
N LEU A 66 -18.59 48.96 -4.11
CA LEU A 66 -18.40 49.19 -5.54
C LEU A 66 -17.94 50.63 -5.84
N ARG A 67 -18.39 51.63 -5.06
CA ARG A 67 -17.88 53.01 -5.19
C ARG A 67 -16.41 53.10 -4.80
N ASP A 68 -15.96 52.36 -3.79
CA ASP A 68 -14.55 52.31 -3.43
C ASP A 68 -13.66 51.80 -4.58
N LEU A 69 -14.17 50.87 -5.41
CA LEU A 69 -13.47 50.44 -6.62
C LEU A 69 -13.26 51.55 -7.66
N THR A 70 -14.09 52.60 -7.64
CA THR A 70 -13.90 53.76 -8.53
C THR A 70 -12.72 54.64 -8.08
N LEU A 71 -12.38 54.59 -6.78
CA LEU A 71 -11.27 55.33 -6.17
C LEU A 71 -9.90 54.66 -6.40
N ALA A 72 -9.88 53.41 -6.87
CA ALA A 72 -8.65 52.70 -7.21
C ALA A 72 -7.85 53.39 -8.33
N GLU A 73 -6.57 53.07 -8.50
CA GLU A 73 -5.72 53.70 -9.53
C GLU A 73 -5.96 53.06 -10.91
N GLY A 74 -6.34 53.86 -11.92
CA GLY A 74 -6.54 53.39 -13.30
C GLY A 74 -7.68 52.38 -13.49
N ARG A 75 -7.97 51.95 -14.74
CA ARG A 75 -9.19 51.17 -15.10
C ARG A 75 -9.36 49.92 -14.24
N THR A 76 -10.57 49.69 -13.71
CA THR A 76 -10.84 48.54 -12.83
C THR A 76 -11.35 47.36 -13.65
N LEU A 77 -10.57 46.30 -13.74
CA LEU A 77 -10.95 45.04 -14.38
C LEU A 77 -11.54 44.07 -13.34
N ILE A 78 -12.81 43.72 -13.49
CA ILE A 78 -13.49 42.77 -12.62
C ILE A 78 -13.40 41.37 -13.23
N VAL A 79 -12.86 40.41 -12.47
CA VAL A 79 -12.90 38.98 -12.81
C VAL A 79 -14.22 38.40 -12.31
N VAL A 80 -15.20 38.39 -13.22
CA VAL A 80 -16.57 37.96 -13.00
C VAL A 80 -16.62 36.44 -12.90
N SER A 81 -17.07 35.94 -11.75
CA SER A 81 -17.39 34.53 -11.54
C SER A 81 -18.56 34.41 -10.56
N GLU A 82 -19.16 33.23 -10.46
CA GLU A 82 -20.17 32.94 -9.42
C GLU A 82 -19.70 33.36 -8.02
N TRP A 83 -18.43 33.10 -7.69
CA TRP A 83 -17.80 33.44 -6.42
C TRP A 83 -17.64 34.94 -6.19
N TYR A 84 -17.50 35.74 -7.25
CA TYR A 84 -17.48 37.21 -7.13
C TYR A 84 -18.82 37.75 -6.60
N PHE A 85 -19.93 37.06 -6.91
CA PHE A 85 -21.28 37.45 -6.50
C PHE A 85 -21.85 36.61 -5.34
N GLN A 86 -21.18 35.52 -4.95
CA GLN A 86 -21.61 34.57 -3.91
C GLN A 86 -20.88 34.68 -2.57
N LEU A 87 -20.00 35.69 -2.39
CA LEU A 87 -19.41 36.00 -1.09
C LEU A 87 -20.49 36.60 -0.16
N GLY A 88 -21.21 35.74 0.56
CA GLY A 88 -22.22 36.10 1.57
C GLY A 88 -23.68 35.87 1.15
N PRO A 89 -24.67 36.17 2.03
CA PRO A 89 -26.10 35.87 1.84
C PRO A 89 -26.82 36.82 0.86
N ARG A 90 -26.10 37.41 -0.11
CA ARG A 90 -26.61 38.49 -0.97
C ARG A 90 -27.30 37.96 -2.22
N GLY A 91 -28.51 38.43 -2.48
CA GLY A 91 -29.31 38.02 -3.64
C GLY A 91 -28.89 38.70 -4.94
N HIS A 92 -29.26 38.10 -6.09
CA HIS A 92 -29.05 38.72 -7.41
C HIS A 92 -29.72 40.10 -7.52
N ASP A 93 -30.82 40.36 -6.80
CA ASP A 93 -31.55 41.63 -6.85
C ASP A 93 -30.77 42.78 -6.21
N GLU A 94 -30.09 42.52 -5.08
CA GLU A 94 -29.22 43.49 -4.42
C GLU A 94 -28.03 43.86 -5.31
N TRP A 95 -27.37 42.85 -5.90
CA TRP A 95 -26.31 43.04 -6.88
C TRP A 95 -26.77 43.78 -8.13
N ASN A 96 -27.98 43.48 -8.62
CA ASN A 96 -28.56 44.16 -9.77
C ASN A 96 -28.78 45.66 -9.50
N ALA A 97 -29.21 46.02 -8.29
CA ALA A 97 -29.39 47.41 -7.89
C ALA A 97 -28.04 48.14 -7.78
N ALA A 98 -27.08 47.58 -7.04
CA ALA A 98 -25.78 48.20 -6.80
C ALA A 98 -24.95 48.38 -8.09
N LEU A 99 -24.92 47.38 -8.97
CA LEU A 99 -24.22 47.47 -10.24
C LEU A 99 -24.83 48.54 -11.16
N ARG A 100 -26.16 48.63 -11.25
CA ARG A 100 -26.82 49.67 -12.07
C ARG A 100 -26.53 51.07 -11.56
N GLU A 101 -26.49 51.25 -10.24
CA GLU A 101 -26.22 52.55 -9.62
C GLU A 101 -24.76 52.99 -9.84
N VAL A 102 -23.79 52.12 -9.56
CA VAL A 102 -22.37 52.50 -9.56
C VAL A 102 -21.72 52.39 -10.94
N VAL A 103 -21.91 51.26 -11.63
CA VAL A 103 -21.32 51.02 -12.95
C VAL A 103 -22.02 51.87 -14.02
N GLY A 104 -23.33 52.09 -13.87
CA GLY A 104 -24.11 52.92 -14.80
C GLY A 104 -23.68 54.39 -14.80
N ALA A 105 -23.13 54.90 -13.70
CA ALA A 105 -22.70 56.30 -13.57
C ALA A 105 -21.35 56.58 -14.29
N ASP A 106 -20.45 55.60 -14.38
CA ASP A 106 -19.16 55.72 -15.08
C ASP A 106 -18.74 54.38 -15.75
N PRO A 107 -19.35 54.03 -16.90
CA PRO A 107 -19.09 52.75 -17.56
C PRO A 107 -17.68 52.64 -18.16
N GLY A 108 -16.99 53.78 -18.39
CA GLY A 108 -15.62 53.80 -18.91
C GLY A 108 -14.58 53.35 -17.86
N ARG A 109 -14.91 53.51 -16.58
CA ARG A 109 -14.07 53.17 -15.43
C ARG A 109 -13.88 51.67 -15.23
N PHE A 110 -14.83 50.86 -15.70
CA PHE A 110 -14.87 49.42 -15.48
C PHE A 110 -14.63 48.62 -16.76
N ALA A 111 -13.95 47.49 -16.60
CA ALA A 111 -13.86 46.40 -17.55
C ALA A 111 -14.21 45.10 -16.84
N ALA A 112 -14.65 44.09 -17.59
CA ALA A 112 -14.93 42.79 -16.99
C ALA A 112 -14.53 41.64 -17.91
N VAL A 113 -14.10 40.54 -17.29
CA VAL A 113 -13.91 39.25 -17.94
C VAL A 113 -14.70 38.20 -17.18
N SER A 114 -15.39 37.30 -17.88
CA SER A 114 -16.13 36.20 -17.27
C SER A 114 -15.27 34.93 -17.28
N VAL A 115 -15.16 34.30 -16.11
CA VAL A 115 -14.46 33.02 -15.93
C VAL A 115 -15.40 31.93 -15.40
N THR A 116 -16.71 32.12 -15.52
CA THR A 116 -17.75 31.13 -15.18
C THR A 116 -18.75 30.96 -16.32
N THR A 117 -19.36 29.77 -16.38
CA THR A 117 -20.54 29.45 -17.21
C THR A 117 -21.85 29.50 -16.41
N ALA A 118 -21.79 29.80 -15.11
CA ALA A 118 -22.95 29.91 -14.24
C ALA A 118 -23.82 31.13 -14.58
N THR A 119 -25.09 31.09 -14.15
CA THR A 119 -26.02 32.21 -14.28
C THR A 119 -25.60 33.35 -13.34
N LEU A 120 -25.37 34.53 -13.93
CA LEU A 120 -24.93 35.74 -13.22
C LEU A 120 -26.09 36.75 -13.07
N PRO A 121 -25.99 37.73 -12.15
CA PRO A 121 -26.97 38.82 -12.06
C PRO A 121 -27.12 39.56 -13.39
N SER A 122 -28.36 39.85 -13.79
CA SER A 122 -28.68 40.50 -15.08
C SER A 122 -27.93 41.81 -15.33
N ALA A 123 -27.64 42.58 -14.28
CA ALA A 123 -26.94 43.87 -14.37
C ALA A 123 -25.45 43.72 -14.71
N VAL A 124 -24.86 42.53 -14.62
CA VAL A 124 -23.49 42.26 -15.07
C VAL A 124 -23.33 42.57 -16.57
N ALA A 125 -24.41 42.51 -17.36
CA ALA A 125 -24.40 42.91 -18.76
C ALA A 125 -23.91 44.36 -18.96
N ALA A 126 -24.11 45.26 -17.99
CA ALA A 126 -23.64 46.65 -18.04
C ALA A 126 -22.10 46.77 -18.03
N LEU A 127 -21.40 45.76 -17.48
CA LEU A 127 -19.93 45.68 -17.51
C LEU A 127 -19.38 45.20 -18.87
N ALA A 128 -20.26 44.71 -19.75
CA ALA A 128 -19.90 44.05 -21.01
C ALA A 128 -18.73 43.05 -20.83
N PRO A 129 -18.90 42.01 -20.00
CA PRO A 129 -17.83 41.07 -19.72
C PRO A 129 -17.49 40.26 -20.97
N VAL A 130 -16.19 40.03 -21.21
CA VAL A 130 -15.75 39.10 -22.24
C VAL A 130 -15.50 37.73 -21.63
N ASP A 131 -16.11 36.70 -22.21
CA ASP A 131 -15.98 35.33 -21.75
C ASP A 131 -14.59 34.76 -22.07
N LEU A 132 -13.94 34.20 -21.04
CA LEU A 132 -12.65 33.51 -21.10
C LEU A 132 -12.79 31.99 -20.83
N THR A 133 -14.01 31.49 -20.65
CA THR A 133 -14.25 30.05 -20.41
C THR A 133 -14.17 29.23 -21.69
N ASN A 134 -13.87 27.93 -21.56
CA ASN A 134 -13.85 26.94 -22.65
C ASN A 134 -12.96 27.32 -23.86
N MET A 135 -11.86 28.04 -23.64
CA MET A 135 -10.91 28.42 -24.69
C MET A 135 -9.46 28.27 -24.25
N GLY A 136 -8.54 28.26 -25.22
CA GLY A 136 -7.10 28.23 -24.96
C GLY A 136 -6.54 29.59 -24.53
N ALA A 137 -5.35 29.57 -23.91
CA ALA A 137 -4.69 30.75 -23.35
C ALA A 137 -4.50 31.89 -24.35
N GLU A 138 -4.17 31.59 -25.62
CA GLU A 138 -3.96 32.60 -26.66
C GLU A 138 -5.24 33.38 -27.01
N GLU A 139 -6.36 32.66 -27.16
CA GLU A 139 -7.66 33.27 -27.47
C GLU A 139 -8.20 34.04 -26.25
N ALA A 140 -7.98 33.52 -25.04
CA ALA A 140 -8.30 34.23 -23.80
C ALA A 140 -7.48 35.53 -23.68
N GLU A 141 -6.19 35.50 -24.02
CA GLU A 141 -5.32 36.68 -23.99
C GLU A 141 -5.78 37.72 -25.02
N ARG A 142 -6.06 37.29 -26.25
CA ARG A 142 -6.58 38.16 -27.31
C ARG A 142 -7.85 38.89 -26.88
N ARG A 143 -8.79 38.16 -26.28
CA ARG A 143 -10.07 38.68 -25.78
C ARG A 143 -9.95 39.63 -24.59
N LEU A 144 -9.06 39.31 -23.65
CA LEU A 144 -8.74 40.18 -22.52
C LEU A 144 -8.21 41.54 -22.99
N LEU A 145 -7.30 41.53 -23.95
CA LEU A 145 -6.63 42.74 -24.44
C LEU A 145 -7.56 43.60 -25.28
N ASP A 146 -8.35 42.98 -26.15
CA ASP A 146 -9.41 43.66 -26.89
C ASP A 146 -10.38 44.37 -25.93
N ARG A 147 -10.74 43.71 -24.81
CA ARG A 147 -11.61 44.32 -23.80
C ARG A 147 -10.99 45.52 -23.08
N LEU A 148 -9.67 45.60 -23.01
CA LEU A 148 -8.93 46.69 -22.38
C LEU A 148 -8.40 47.73 -23.37
N ASP A 149 -8.77 47.60 -24.66
CA ASP A 149 -8.33 48.47 -25.76
C ASP A 149 -6.79 48.40 -25.99
N LEU A 150 -6.20 47.22 -25.78
CA LEU A 150 -4.77 46.93 -25.95
C LEU A 150 -4.51 46.08 -27.21
N THR A 151 -3.45 46.36 -27.96
CA THR A 151 -3.11 45.63 -29.20
C THR A 151 -2.57 44.23 -28.92
N TYR A 152 -3.10 43.20 -29.60
CA TYR A 152 -2.55 41.83 -29.58
C TYR A 152 -1.59 41.60 -30.76
N ASP A 153 -0.28 41.52 -30.48
CA ASP A 153 0.77 41.34 -31.48
C ASP A 153 1.34 39.90 -31.53
N GLY A 154 0.59 38.91 -31.02
CA GLY A 154 1.01 37.51 -30.90
C GLY A 154 1.60 37.13 -29.53
N PRO A 155 1.94 35.83 -29.31
CA PRO A 155 2.46 35.34 -28.05
C PRO A 155 3.89 35.85 -27.79
N ARG A 156 4.16 36.37 -26.59
CA ARG A 156 5.51 36.72 -26.15
C ARG A 156 6.20 35.50 -25.54
N ALA A 157 7.49 35.32 -25.86
CA ALA A 157 8.29 34.22 -25.32
C ALA A 157 8.36 34.27 -23.78
N ASP A 158 8.28 33.12 -23.14
CA ASP A 158 8.46 33.00 -21.70
C ASP A 158 9.93 33.22 -21.33
N ASP A 159 10.16 34.10 -20.35
CA ASP A 159 11.47 34.30 -19.77
C ASP A 159 11.83 33.05 -18.92
N PRO A 160 12.92 32.32 -19.24
CA PRO A 160 13.33 31.16 -18.46
C PRO A 160 13.66 31.47 -17.01
N ALA A 161 13.99 32.73 -16.68
CA ALA A 161 14.28 33.17 -15.31
C ALA A 161 13.01 33.48 -14.50
N HIS A 162 11.89 33.77 -15.17
CA HIS A 162 10.60 34.11 -14.56
C HIS A 162 9.45 33.41 -15.30
N PRO A 163 9.18 32.13 -14.99
CA PRO A 163 8.12 31.38 -15.65
C PRO A 163 6.76 32.05 -15.44
N ALA A 164 5.99 32.20 -16.53
CA ALA A 164 4.65 32.78 -16.47
C ALA A 164 3.72 31.94 -15.59
N PRO A 165 2.72 32.54 -14.93
CA PRO A 165 1.62 31.79 -14.32
C PRO A 165 0.96 30.88 -15.36
N ARG A 166 0.67 29.62 -14.99
CA ARG A 166 -0.05 28.68 -15.86
C ARG A 166 -1.44 29.23 -16.15
N PHE A 167 -1.95 28.98 -17.36
CA PHE A 167 -3.34 29.31 -17.67
C PHE A 167 -4.27 28.57 -16.70
N PRO A 168 -5.13 29.25 -15.93
CA PRO A 168 -5.85 28.63 -14.80
C PRO A 168 -6.79 27.49 -15.17
N ALA A 169 -7.30 27.48 -16.41
CA ALA A 169 -8.13 26.39 -16.90
C ALA A 169 -7.33 25.22 -17.50
N ALA A 170 -5.98 25.29 -17.49
CA ALA A 170 -5.12 24.19 -17.90
C ALA A 170 -4.87 23.23 -16.73
N MET A 171 -5.03 21.93 -16.99
CA MET A 171 -4.70 20.88 -16.03
C MET A 171 -3.17 20.81 -15.81
N PRO A 172 -2.72 20.33 -14.64
CA PRO A 172 -1.32 19.93 -14.41
C PRO A 172 -0.85 18.91 -15.44
N ASP A 173 0.45 18.90 -15.74
CA ASP A 173 1.05 18.00 -16.73
C ASP A 173 0.94 16.53 -16.29
N VAL A 174 1.01 16.31 -14.97
CA VAL A 174 0.76 15.02 -14.35
C VAL A 174 -0.40 15.15 -13.38
N TRP A 175 -1.47 14.39 -13.64
CA TRP A 175 -2.66 14.33 -12.79
C TRP A 175 -3.08 12.87 -12.58
N GLY A 176 -3.19 12.42 -11.33
CA GLY A 176 -3.64 11.06 -11.05
C GLY A 176 -4.16 10.83 -9.64
N GLY A 177 -5.10 9.88 -9.54
CA GLY A 177 -5.71 9.43 -8.28
C GLY A 177 -6.72 10.40 -7.65
N VAL A 178 -6.87 11.62 -8.16
CA VAL A 178 -7.72 12.65 -7.54
C VAL A 178 -9.21 12.27 -7.66
N PRO A 179 -9.97 12.24 -6.53
CA PRO A 179 -11.41 11.99 -6.54
C PRO A 179 -12.18 13.00 -7.41
N ARG A 180 -13.35 12.62 -7.93
CA ARG A 180 -14.20 13.54 -8.71
C ARG A 180 -14.59 14.76 -7.87
N ARG A 181 -14.53 15.96 -8.47
CA ARG A 181 -14.93 17.21 -7.81
C ARG A 181 -16.38 17.13 -7.33
N ASN A 182 -16.61 17.51 -6.08
CA ASN A 182 -17.94 17.70 -5.54
C ASN A 182 -18.51 19.04 -6.03
N THR A 183 -19.44 18.99 -6.99
CA THR A 183 -20.07 20.19 -7.58
C THR A 183 -21.00 20.95 -6.61
N ARG A 184 -21.27 20.37 -5.43
CA ARG A 184 -22.12 20.95 -4.39
C ARG A 184 -21.34 21.31 -3.12
N PHE A 185 -20.01 21.37 -3.19
CA PHE A 185 -19.18 21.83 -2.08
C PHE A 185 -19.62 23.23 -1.63
N THR A 186 -19.80 23.44 -0.32
CA THR A 186 -20.35 24.67 0.26
C THR A 186 -19.55 25.06 1.50
N GLY A 187 -19.20 26.35 1.63
CA GLY A 187 -18.45 26.89 2.76
C GLY A 187 -16.97 26.52 2.77
N ARG A 188 -16.33 26.71 3.93
CA ARG A 188 -14.92 26.37 4.25
C ARG A 188 -13.88 27.26 3.57
N GLU A 189 -14.25 28.43 3.07
CA GLU A 189 -13.32 29.41 2.48
C GLU A 189 -12.16 29.80 3.41
N PRO A 190 -12.37 30.09 4.71
CA PRO A 190 -11.26 30.40 5.62
C PRO A 190 -10.26 29.25 5.70
N LEU A 191 -10.73 28.01 5.88
CA LEU A 191 -9.88 26.83 6.01
C LEU A 191 -9.11 26.50 4.73
N LEU A 192 -9.72 26.68 3.55
CA LEU A 192 -9.04 26.52 2.27
C LEU A 192 -7.95 27.59 2.07
N ASN A 193 -8.21 28.83 2.50
CA ASN A 193 -7.22 29.90 2.48
C ASN A 193 -6.08 29.64 3.49
N ASP A 194 -6.39 29.15 4.68
CA ASP A 194 -5.40 28.82 5.70
C ASP A 194 -4.51 27.66 5.21
N ALA A 195 -5.09 26.60 4.66
CA ALA A 195 -4.35 25.50 4.06
C ALA A 195 -3.43 26.00 2.93
N TYR A 196 -3.94 26.91 2.09
CA TYR A 196 -3.16 27.54 1.01
C TYR A 196 -1.98 28.34 1.54
N HIS A 197 -2.22 29.24 2.50
CA HIS A 197 -1.17 30.07 3.10
C HIS A 197 -0.13 29.25 3.86
N LEU A 198 -0.56 28.20 4.56
CA LEU A 198 0.34 27.30 5.29
C LEU A 198 1.26 26.53 4.34
N LEU A 199 0.77 26.09 3.18
CA LEU A 199 1.57 25.39 2.20
C LEU A 199 2.50 26.35 1.45
N GLN A 200 1.98 27.47 0.93
CA GLN A 200 2.78 28.45 0.15
C GLN A 200 3.78 29.24 0.99
N GLY A 201 3.53 29.39 2.29
CA GLY A 201 4.43 30.05 3.24
C GLY A 201 5.51 29.12 3.82
N SER A 202 5.59 27.86 3.38
CA SER A 202 6.61 26.92 3.85
C SER A 202 7.94 27.10 3.13
N GLU A 203 9.04 26.90 3.86
CA GLU A 203 10.36 26.77 3.25
C GLU A 203 10.43 25.49 2.40
N PRO A 204 11.27 25.45 1.34
CA PRO A 204 11.49 24.25 0.55
C PRO A 204 11.88 23.06 1.44
N GLY A 205 11.13 21.95 1.36
CA GLY A 205 11.30 20.77 2.21
C GLY A 205 10.43 20.72 3.47
N ALA A 206 9.73 21.81 3.83
CA ALA A 206 8.83 21.91 4.99
C ALA A 206 7.34 22.06 4.61
N GLY A 207 6.99 21.78 3.35
CA GLY A 207 5.64 21.92 2.80
C GLY A 207 4.68 20.78 3.14
N VAL A 208 4.64 20.30 4.38
CA VAL A 208 3.76 19.19 4.81
C VAL A 208 2.65 19.72 5.72
N LEU A 209 1.39 19.49 5.34
CA LEU A 209 0.20 19.91 6.06
C LEU A 209 -0.76 18.73 6.29
N THR A 210 -1.18 18.51 7.54
CA THR A 210 -2.18 17.52 7.92
C THR A 210 -3.50 18.19 8.29
N LEU A 211 -4.55 17.87 7.55
CA LEU A 211 -5.94 18.15 7.90
C LEU A 211 -6.40 17.08 8.91
N HIS A 212 -6.69 17.49 10.15
CA HIS A 212 -7.13 16.59 11.21
C HIS A 212 -8.51 16.96 11.77
N GLY A 213 -9.21 15.97 12.34
CA GLY A 213 -10.56 16.16 12.87
C GLY A 213 -11.37 14.86 12.90
N MET A 214 -12.59 14.94 13.43
CA MET A 214 -13.47 13.77 13.60
C MET A 214 -13.87 13.10 12.28
N SER A 215 -14.39 11.87 12.37
CA SER A 215 -14.94 11.17 11.21
C SER A 215 -16.15 11.92 10.64
N GLY A 216 -16.32 11.94 9.32
CA GLY A 216 -17.48 12.56 8.67
C GLY A 216 -17.48 14.10 8.60
N VAL A 217 -16.49 14.78 9.17
CA VAL A 217 -16.41 16.26 9.15
C VAL A 217 -16.04 16.86 7.78
N GLY A 218 -15.54 16.04 6.85
CA GLY A 218 -15.27 16.45 5.47
C GLY A 218 -13.80 16.66 5.07
N LYS A 219 -12.82 16.16 5.84
CA LYS A 219 -11.37 16.32 5.54
C LYS A 219 -10.98 15.94 4.11
N THR A 220 -11.40 14.75 3.65
CA THR A 220 -11.15 14.27 2.27
C THR A 220 -11.80 15.18 1.23
N GLN A 221 -13.00 15.71 1.51
CA GLN A 221 -13.68 16.64 0.61
C GLN A 221 -12.98 18.01 0.55
N LEU A 222 -12.47 18.50 1.70
CA LEU A 222 -11.69 19.72 1.79
C LEU A 222 -10.37 19.61 1.00
N ALA A 223 -9.66 18.47 1.12
CA ALA A 223 -8.44 18.20 0.36
C ALA A 223 -8.71 18.09 -1.16
N ALA A 224 -9.79 17.41 -1.56
CA ALA A 224 -10.19 17.34 -2.95
C ALA A 224 -10.52 18.72 -3.52
N GLU A 225 -11.28 19.53 -2.79
CA GLU A 225 -11.61 20.90 -3.23
C GLU A 225 -10.36 21.78 -3.27
N TYR A 226 -9.41 21.64 -2.35
CA TYR A 226 -8.10 22.31 -2.42
C TYR A 226 -7.38 21.99 -3.74
N VAL A 227 -7.32 20.72 -4.11
CA VAL A 227 -6.70 20.28 -5.37
C VAL A 227 -7.39 20.90 -6.59
N TYR A 228 -8.72 20.95 -6.62
CA TYR A 228 -9.44 21.57 -7.74
C TYR A 228 -9.33 23.10 -7.78
N ARG A 229 -9.15 23.75 -6.63
CA ARG A 229 -9.00 25.22 -6.54
C ARG A 229 -7.59 25.69 -6.85
N PHE A 230 -6.57 24.98 -6.37
CA PHE A 230 -5.17 25.42 -6.41
C PHE A 230 -4.27 24.51 -7.25
N GLY A 231 -4.82 23.46 -7.86
CA GLY A 231 -4.07 22.48 -8.64
C GLY A 231 -3.28 23.08 -9.80
N SER A 232 -3.78 24.15 -10.43
CA SER A 232 -3.09 24.83 -11.54
C SER A 232 -1.76 25.50 -11.14
N GLU A 233 -1.50 25.68 -9.84
CA GLU A 233 -0.21 26.17 -9.33
C GLU A 233 0.87 25.07 -9.31
N TYR A 234 0.49 23.81 -9.53
CA TYR A 234 1.37 22.65 -9.57
C TYR A 234 1.48 22.09 -11.00
N ASP A 235 2.65 21.55 -11.33
CA ASP A 235 2.89 20.79 -12.56
C ASP A 235 2.52 19.30 -12.39
N VAL A 236 2.57 18.82 -11.15
CA VAL A 236 2.24 17.44 -10.77
C VAL A 236 1.26 17.45 -9.60
N VAL A 237 0.12 16.79 -9.76
CA VAL A 237 -0.81 16.49 -8.67
C VAL A 237 -1.04 14.99 -8.63
N TRP A 238 -0.71 14.37 -7.50
CA TRP A 238 -0.83 12.93 -7.31
C TRP A 238 -1.54 12.61 -5.99
N TRP A 239 -2.59 11.81 -6.05
CA TRP A 239 -3.39 11.44 -4.88
C TRP A 239 -3.23 9.95 -4.58
N VAL A 240 -2.98 9.63 -3.31
CA VAL A 240 -2.70 8.27 -2.85
C VAL A 240 -3.54 7.94 -1.62
N ASN A 241 -4.19 6.78 -1.61
CA ASN A 241 -4.75 6.22 -0.38
C ASN A 241 -3.60 5.70 0.50
N ALA A 242 -3.49 6.26 1.71
CA ALA A 242 -2.39 6.05 2.63
C ALA A 242 -2.83 5.32 3.92
N GLU A 243 -3.94 4.58 3.88
CA GLU A 243 -4.40 3.76 5.03
C GLU A 243 -3.40 2.65 5.40
N LYS A 244 -2.64 2.14 4.42
CA LYS A 244 -1.65 1.08 4.59
C LYS A 244 -0.36 1.40 3.84
N ARG A 245 0.78 1.12 4.46
CA ARG A 245 2.13 1.31 3.88
C ARG A 245 2.31 0.67 2.50
N VAL A 246 1.78 -0.55 2.30
CA VAL A 246 1.89 -1.28 1.02
C VAL A 246 1.16 -0.55 -0.11
N SER A 247 -0.07 -0.08 0.14
CA SER A 247 -0.85 0.69 -0.83
C SER A 247 -0.16 2.00 -1.19
N TYR A 248 0.39 2.69 -0.19
CA TYR A 248 1.13 3.92 -0.39
C TYR A 248 2.37 3.72 -1.28
N ARG A 249 3.23 2.74 -0.94
CA ARG A 249 4.41 2.41 -1.76
C ARG A 249 4.02 2.13 -3.21
N ARG A 250 2.92 1.39 -3.41
CA ARG A 250 2.47 0.97 -4.74
C ARG A 250 2.10 2.15 -5.61
N LEU A 251 1.16 2.94 -5.11
CA LEU A 251 0.62 4.09 -5.81
C LEU A 251 1.66 5.21 -5.98
N LEU A 252 2.64 5.30 -5.09
CA LEU A 252 3.77 6.22 -5.26
C LEU A 252 4.72 5.76 -6.37
N ALA A 253 5.02 4.46 -6.49
CA ALA A 253 5.86 3.94 -7.57
C ALA A 253 5.22 4.10 -8.97
N GLU A 254 3.88 4.09 -9.05
CA GLU A 254 3.14 4.35 -10.29
C GLU A 254 3.31 5.78 -10.84
N LEU A 255 3.80 6.71 -10.01
CA LEU A 255 4.15 8.06 -10.44
C LEU A 255 5.40 8.09 -11.33
N ALA A 256 6.30 7.10 -11.24
CA ALA A 256 7.56 7.04 -11.99
C ALA A 256 7.39 7.19 -13.52
N PRO A 257 6.55 6.36 -14.19
CA PRO A 257 6.32 6.51 -15.63
C PRO A 257 5.59 7.81 -15.98
N LYS A 258 4.77 8.37 -15.06
CA LYS A 258 4.05 9.62 -15.29
C LYS A 258 4.95 10.84 -15.24
N LEU A 259 5.99 10.80 -14.42
CA LEU A 259 7.06 11.81 -14.38
C LEU A 259 8.04 11.68 -15.57
N GLY A 260 7.89 10.67 -16.43
CA GLY A 260 8.83 10.43 -17.55
C GLY A 260 10.21 9.97 -17.09
N LEU A 261 10.31 9.39 -15.89
CA LEU A 261 11.58 8.89 -15.37
C LEU A 261 12.01 7.64 -16.15
N SER A 262 13.27 7.63 -16.59
CA SER A 262 13.88 6.45 -17.21
C SER A 262 14.23 5.45 -16.11
N THR A 263 13.28 4.55 -15.82
CA THR A 263 13.41 3.48 -14.82
C THR A 263 13.14 2.14 -15.49
N GLY A 264 13.72 1.06 -14.97
CA GLY A 264 13.44 -0.31 -15.41
C GLY A 264 11.97 -0.75 -15.22
N ALA A 265 11.72 -2.02 -15.54
CA ALA A 265 10.46 -2.69 -15.23
C ALA A 265 10.22 -2.84 -13.71
N GLU A 266 11.24 -2.49 -12.95
CA GLU A 266 11.47 -2.78 -11.55
C GLU A 266 10.83 -1.70 -10.66
N TYR A 267 9.84 -2.13 -9.89
CA TYR A 267 9.11 -1.39 -8.86
C TYR A 267 9.99 -0.69 -7.81
N GLY A 268 11.03 -1.33 -7.29
CA GLY A 268 11.91 -0.77 -6.25
C GLY A 268 12.79 0.37 -6.82
N GLU A 269 13.23 0.20 -8.07
CA GLU A 269 13.90 1.26 -8.83
C GLU A 269 12.95 2.44 -9.06
N ARG A 270 11.70 2.18 -9.48
CA ARG A 270 10.67 3.21 -9.67
C ARG A 270 10.39 4.01 -8.41
N LEU A 271 10.21 3.33 -7.27
CA LEU A 271 9.93 4.00 -6.00
C LEU A 271 11.11 4.89 -5.57
N ARG A 272 12.34 4.40 -5.65
CA ARG A 272 13.55 5.19 -5.36
C ARG A 272 13.67 6.38 -6.32
N ALA A 273 13.49 6.15 -7.62
CA ALA A 273 13.55 7.20 -8.64
C ALA A 273 12.49 8.30 -8.41
N VAL A 274 11.26 7.94 -8.04
CA VAL A 274 10.22 8.92 -7.70
C VAL A 274 10.61 9.73 -6.48
N ARG A 275 11.02 9.08 -5.38
CA ARG A 275 11.43 9.79 -4.15
C ARG A 275 12.59 10.73 -4.42
N ASP A 276 13.55 10.30 -5.22
CA ASP A 276 14.68 11.09 -5.67
C ASP A 276 14.28 12.28 -6.54
N ALA A 277 13.38 12.06 -7.50
CA ALA A 277 12.86 13.09 -8.39
C ALA A 277 12.10 14.18 -7.63
N LEU A 278 11.17 13.78 -6.75
CA LEU A 278 10.40 14.69 -5.91
C LEU A 278 11.31 15.49 -4.96
N ARG A 279 12.34 14.83 -4.41
CA ARG A 279 13.32 15.47 -3.53
C ARG A 279 14.19 16.50 -4.22
N ARG A 280 14.69 16.18 -5.42
CA ARG A 280 15.49 17.11 -6.22
C ARG A 280 14.65 18.19 -6.91
N GLY A 281 13.35 17.98 -7.06
CA GLY A 281 12.48 18.85 -7.84
C GLY A 281 12.74 18.75 -9.36
N THR A 282 13.20 17.59 -9.82
CA THR A 282 13.51 17.34 -11.24
C THR A 282 12.82 16.05 -11.69
N PRO A 283 12.02 16.03 -12.77
CA PRO A 283 11.85 17.11 -13.76
C PRO A 283 10.92 18.26 -13.33
N TYR A 284 10.12 18.07 -12.27
CA TYR A 284 9.17 19.08 -11.80
C TYR A 284 9.48 19.53 -10.37
N SER A 285 9.57 20.83 -10.16
CA SER A 285 9.80 21.43 -8.83
C SER A 285 8.49 21.79 -8.12
N ARG A 286 7.40 22.01 -8.86
CA ARG A 286 6.07 22.34 -8.33
C ARG A 286 5.17 21.11 -8.35
N TRP A 287 5.18 20.33 -7.29
CA TRP A 287 4.35 19.13 -7.16
C TRP A 287 3.52 19.14 -5.88
N LEU A 288 2.35 18.51 -5.91
CA LEU A 288 1.46 18.28 -4.78
C LEU A 288 1.16 16.79 -4.65
N LEU A 289 1.51 16.21 -3.51
CA LEU A 289 1.16 14.83 -3.14
C LEU A 289 0.06 14.85 -2.07
N VAL A 290 -1.05 14.16 -2.31
CA VAL A 290 -2.14 14.04 -1.32
C VAL A 290 -2.16 12.63 -0.74
N LEU A 291 -2.09 12.52 0.58
CA LEU A 291 -2.16 11.27 1.34
C LEU A 291 -3.48 11.19 2.09
N ASP A 292 -4.42 10.40 1.58
CA ASP A 292 -5.77 10.30 2.13
C ASP A 292 -5.89 9.10 3.09
N GLY A 293 -6.41 9.34 4.30
CA GLY A 293 -6.68 8.29 5.30
C GLY A 293 -5.45 7.83 6.09
N ALA A 294 -4.43 8.68 6.24
CA ALA A 294 -3.18 8.34 6.91
C ALA A 294 -3.30 8.41 8.45
N ASP A 295 -3.99 7.46 9.07
CA ASP A 295 -4.26 7.48 10.51
C ASP A 295 -3.09 6.97 11.39
N GLU A 296 -2.09 6.31 10.81
CA GLU A 296 -0.93 5.72 11.52
C GLU A 296 0.40 6.29 10.99
N PRO A 297 0.90 7.41 11.54
CA PRO A 297 2.11 8.10 11.04
C PRO A 297 3.36 7.22 11.02
N ASP A 298 3.59 6.43 12.07
CA ASP A 298 4.75 5.54 12.23
C ASP A 298 4.94 4.57 11.07
N GLN A 299 3.86 4.20 10.38
CA GLN A 299 3.93 3.25 9.27
C GLN A 299 4.40 3.87 7.95
N ILE A 300 4.32 5.18 7.77
CA ILE A 300 4.50 5.80 6.44
C ILE A 300 5.38 7.06 6.43
N TRP A 301 5.72 7.66 7.58
CA TRP A 301 6.43 8.94 7.63
C TRP A 301 7.79 8.90 6.90
N ASP A 302 8.52 7.78 6.98
CA ASP A 302 9.83 7.56 6.35
C ASP A 302 9.78 7.58 4.82
N LEU A 303 8.58 7.45 4.25
CA LEU A 303 8.30 7.45 2.82
C LEU A 303 7.69 8.78 2.34
N VAL A 304 7.37 9.72 3.22
CA VAL A 304 6.90 11.06 2.82
C VAL A 304 8.07 11.81 2.16
N PRO A 305 7.93 12.29 0.91
CA PRO A 305 9.02 12.95 0.21
C PRO A 305 9.32 14.32 0.82
N THR A 306 10.61 14.65 0.93
CA THR A 306 11.10 15.99 1.29
C THR A 306 11.63 16.66 0.04
N GLY A 307 11.15 17.85 -0.33
CA GLY A 307 11.56 18.54 -1.55
C GLY A 307 10.87 19.89 -1.74
N PRO A 308 11.00 20.53 -2.92
CA PRO A 308 10.43 21.86 -3.18
C PRO A 308 8.91 21.88 -3.39
N GLY A 309 8.25 20.71 -3.43
CA GLY A 309 6.79 20.60 -3.54
C GLY A 309 6.10 20.41 -2.19
N HIS A 310 4.79 20.14 -2.24
CA HIS A 310 3.90 20.11 -1.09
C HIS A 310 3.28 18.73 -0.85
N VAL A 311 3.01 18.42 0.41
CA VAL A 311 2.29 17.22 0.84
C VAL A 311 1.08 17.63 1.67
N LEU A 312 -0.10 17.14 1.29
CA LEU A 312 -1.36 17.35 2.01
C LEU A 312 -1.86 16.01 2.54
N ILE A 313 -2.08 15.90 3.85
CA ILE A 313 -2.44 14.66 4.53
C ILE A 313 -3.85 14.79 5.13
N THR A 314 -4.69 13.77 5.00
CA THR A 314 -5.95 13.66 5.78
C THR A 314 -5.79 12.58 6.85
N SER A 315 -6.06 12.92 8.11
CA SER A 315 -5.89 11.98 9.23
C SER A 315 -6.85 12.27 10.39
N ARG A 316 -7.12 11.28 11.23
CA ARG A 316 -7.75 11.47 12.55
C ARG A 316 -6.72 11.67 13.65
N ASN A 317 -5.45 11.33 13.39
CA ASN A 317 -4.41 11.29 14.39
C ASN A 317 -3.61 12.61 14.42
N PRO A 318 -3.61 13.35 15.55
CA PRO A 318 -2.82 14.57 15.68
C PRO A 318 -1.31 14.33 15.80
N GLU A 319 -0.84 13.09 16.04
CA GLU A 319 0.59 12.72 16.16
C GLU A 319 1.42 13.04 14.92
N TRP A 320 0.78 13.32 13.77
CA TRP A 320 1.45 13.88 12.60
C TRP A 320 2.28 15.14 12.89
N GLY A 321 1.92 15.90 13.92
CA GLY A 321 2.69 17.05 14.38
C GLY A 321 4.12 16.71 14.82
N GLU A 322 4.37 15.48 15.25
CA GLU A 322 5.70 15.00 15.67
C GLU A 322 6.61 14.67 14.47
N HIS A 323 6.04 14.52 13.27
CA HIS A 323 6.75 14.14 12.05
C HIS A 323 6.94 15.31 11.07
N ASN A 324 7.19 16.52 11.59
CA ASN A 324 7.38 17.76 10.80
C ASN A 324 6.18 18.14 9.90
N SER A 325 4.96 17.70 10.25
CA SER A 325 3.73 18.16 9.60
C SER A 325 3.08 19.29 10.37
N ARG A 326 2.64 20.35 9.69
CA ARG A 326 1.77 21.37 10.30
C ARG A 326 0.37 20.81 10.44
N LEU A 327 -0.31 21.13 11.54
CA LEU A 327 -1.69 20.66 11.79
C LEU A 327 -2.70 21.77 11.48
N LEU A 328 -3.76 21.42 10.76
CA LEU A 328 -4.94 22.26 10.56
C LEU A 328 -6.19 21.47 10.98
N GLU A 329 -6.86 21.96 12.02
CA GLU A 329 -8.09 21.37 12.53
C GLU A 329 -9.26 21.67 11.59
N VAL A 330 -10.05 20.64 11.26
CA VAL A 330 -11.28 20.76 10.48
C VAL A 330 -12.47 20.61 11.44
N PRO A 331 -13.11 21.73 11.87
CA PRO A 331 -14.27 21.73 12.77
C PRO A 331 -15.55 21.32 12.04
N VAL A 332 -16.68 21.24 12.73
CA VAL A 332 -18.03 21.15 12.11
C VAL A 332 -18.36 22.42 11.29
N TYR A 333 -19.49 22.47 10.58
CA TYR A 333 -19.82 23.69 9.82
C TYR A 333 -20.10 24.86 10.78
N GLY A 334 -19.77 26.07 10.35
CA GLY A 334 -20.34 27.28 10.95
C GLY A 334 -21.84 27.35 10.64
N ARG A 335 -22.63 28.01 11.49
CA ARG A 335 -24.10 28.07 11.31
C ARG A 335 -24.50 28.56 9.92
N ASP A 336 -23.89 29.64 9.45
CA ASP A 336 -24.16 30.20 8.13
C ASP A 336 -23.81 29.22 7.00
N GLU A 337 -22.75 28.41 7.18
CA GLU A 337 -22.35 27.37 6.22
C GLU A 337 -23.39 26.25 6.18
N SER A 338 -23.90 25.82 7.33
CA SER A 338 -24.96 24.82 7.45
C SER A 338 -26.25 25.26 6.75
N VAL A 339 -26.70 26.49 7.01
CA VAL A 339 -27.90 27.05 6.38
C VAL A 339 -27.74 27.11 4.87
N ALA A 340 -26.61 27.63 4.38
CA ALA A 340 -26.31 27.69 2.95
C ALA A 340 -26.27 26.29 2.32
N PHE A 341 -25.62 25.34 3.00
CA PHE A 341 -25.52 23.95 2.54
C PHE A 341 -26.90 23.28 2.41
N ILE A 342 -27.75 23.41 3.45
CA ILE A 342 -29.10 22.83 3.47
C ILE A 342 -29.96 23.42 2.36
N ARG A 343 -29.99 24.75 2.19
CA ARG A 343 -30.79 25.40 1.14
C ARG A 343 -30.36 24.98 -0.26
N ARG A 344 -29.07 24.69 -0.46
CA ARG A 344 -28.56 24.18 -1.73
C ARG A 344 -28.95 22.72 -1.95
N ARG A 345 -28.97 21.91 -0.88
CA ARG A 345 -29.31 20.49 -0.92
C ARG A 345 -30.82 20.24 -1.03
N ALA A 346 -31.63 21.13 -0.45
CA ALA A 346 -33.08 21.11 -0.38
C ALA A 346 -33.67 22.50 -0.73
N PRO A 347 -33.76 22.86 -2.04
CA PRO A 347 -34.16 24.21 -2.48
C PRO A 347 -35.55 24.67 -2.04
N ARG A 348 -36.39 23.75 -1.60
CA ARG A 348 -37.76 24.03 -1.12
C ARG A 348 -37.81 24.55 0.32
N LEU A 349 -36.73 24.42 1.09
CA LEU A 349 -36.67 24.88 2.49
C LEU A 349 -36.36 26.37 2.56
N THR A 350 -37.06 27.08 3.44
CA THR A 350 -36.78 28.51 3.69
C THR A 350 -35.49 28.69 4.49
N GLU A 351 -35.01 29.92 4.61
CA GLU A 351 -33.84 30.23 5.42
C GLU A 351 -34.06 29.94 6.90
N ALA A 352 -35.26 30.25 7.40
CA ALA A 352 -35.66 29.94 8.78
C ALA A 352 -35.72 28.42 9.01
N ASP A 353 -36.29 27.66 8.06
CA ASP A 353 -36.32 26.19 8.11
C ASP A 353 -34.89 25.61 8.13
N ALA A 354 -34.01 26.14 7.28
CA ALA A 354 -32.63 25.67 7.21
C ALA A 354 -31.84 26.00 8.50
N ASP A 355 -32.04 27.16 9.11
CA ASP A 355 -31.40 27.52 10.39
C ASP A 355 -31.90 26.64 11.55
N GLN A 356 -33.21 26.42 11.64
CA GLN A 356 -33.79 25.52 12.63
C GLN A 356 -33.27 24.08 12.46
N LEU A 357 -33.19 23.59 11.22
CA LEU A 357 -32.65 22.26 10.93
C LEU A 357 -31.15 22.16 11.24
N ALA A 358 -30.37 23.19 10.91
CA ALA A 358 -28.95 23.28 11.23
C ALA A 358 -28.70 23.27 12.74
N GLN A 359 -29.53 24.02 13.49
CA GLN A 359 -29.51 24.05 14.95
C GLN A 359 -29.80 22.70 15.56
N ALA A 360 -30.83 22.02 15.04
CA ALA A 360 -31.16 20.69 15.50
C ALA A 360 -29.94 19.79 15.29
N LEU A 361 -29.42 19.69 14.07
CA LEU A 361 -28.37 18.70 13.71
C LEU A 361 -26.93 19.08 14.13
N GLU A 362 -26.78 20.05 15.04
CA GLU A 362 -25.50 20.53 15.58
C GLU A 362 -24.45 20.82 14.49
N ASP A 363 -24.91 21.34 13.35
CA ASP A 363 -24.05 21.81 12.26
C ASP A 363 -23.08 20.74 11.68
N LEU A 364 -23.38 19.44 11.83
CA LEU A 364 -22.52 18.35 11.34
C LEU A 364 -22.70 18.10 9.82
N PRO A 365 -21.65 18.29 8.98
CA PRO A 365 -21.78 18.24 7.51
C PRO A 365 -22.42 16.96 6.94
N LEU A 366 -22.00 15.80 7.44
CA LEU A 366 -22.54 14.51 6.99
C LEU A 366 -24.03 14.35 7.32
N LEU A 367 -24.47 14.89 8.45
CA LEU A 367 -25.87 14.81 8.89
C LEU A 367 -26.75 15.74 8.09
N LEU A 368 -26.26 16.95 7.85
CA LEU A 368 -26.95 17.93 7.04
C LEU A 368 -27.15 17.43 5.60
N ASP A 369 -26.14 16.77 5.00
CA ASP A 369 -26.28 16.20 3.64
C ASP A 369 -27.35 15.12 3.56
N GLN A 370 -27.39 14.24 4.56
CA GLN A 370 -28.34 13.15 4.62
C GLN A 370 -29.77 13.66 4.90
N THR A 371 -29.94 14.49 5.93
CA THR A 371 -31.26 14.98 6.35
C THR A 371 -31.84 15.97 5.35
N ALA A 372 -31.05 16.94 4.85
CA ALA A 372 -31.55 17.87 3.83
C ALA A 372 -31.88 17.13 2.52
N GLY A 373 -31.10 16.11 2.16
CA GLY A 373 -31.43 15.24 1.03
C GLY A 373 -32.80 14.58 1.18
N TRP A 374 -33.08 13.99 2.35
CA TRP A 374 -34.36 13.34 2.63
C TRP A 374 -35.52 14.32 2.74
N LEU A 375 -35.33 15.44 3.45
CA LEU A 375 -36.27 16.55 3.55
C LEU A 375 -36.45 17.31 2.24
N ASN A 376 -35.77 16.97 1.14
CA ASN A 376 -36.13 17.47 -0.18
C ASN A 376 -37.19 16.59 -0.86
N ASP A 377 -37.18 15.30 -0.56
CA ASP A 377 -37.93 14.26 -1.28
C ASP A 377 -39.16 13.74 -0.48
N SER A 378 -39.41 14.27 0.72
CA SER A 378 -40.52 13.91 1.65
C SER A 378 -41.63 14.99 1.67
N ASP A 379 -42.90 14.73 2.00
CA ASP A 379 -43.89 15.82 2.17
C ASP A 379 -43.87 16.49 3.57
N LEU A 380 -42.91 16.14 4.43
CA LEU A 380 -42.78 16.68 5.80
C LEU A 380 -42.15 18.09 5.83
N SER A 381 -42.69 18.96 6.67
CA SER A 381 -42.11 20.28 7.00
C SER A 381 -40.96 20.18 8.02
N VAL A 382 -40.13 21.22 8.12
CA VAL A 382 -39.05 21.26 9.12
C VAL A 382 -39.58 21.36 10.54
N GLU A 383 -40.65 22.12 10.77
CA GLU A 383 -41.31 22.18 12.08
C GLU A 383 -41.87 20.83 12.52
N GLU A 384 -42.52 20.07 11.63
CA GLU A 384 -42.97 18.70 11.91
C GLU A 384 -41.81 17.76 12.18
N TYR A 385 -40.72 17.90 11.42
CA TYR A 385 -39.51 17.12 11.62
C TYR A 385 -38.87 17.40 12.98
N ILE A 386 -38.72 18.67 13.37
CA ILE A 386 -38.18 19.08 14.67
C ILE A 386 -39.12 18.71 15.82
N ALA A 387 -40.43 18.83 15.64
CA ALA A 387 -41.40 18.34 16.63
C ALA A 387 -41.28 16.82 16.86
N LEU A 388 -40.95 16.06 15.81
CA LEU A 388 -40.59 14.65 15.94
C LEU A 388 -39.23 14.45 16.63
N LEU A 389 -38.29 15.41 16.50
CA LEU A 389 -37.01 15.42 17.24
C LEU A 389 -37.17 15.68 18.75
N ASP A 390 -38.10 16.56 19.10
CA ASP A 390 -38.39 17.00 20.48
C ASP A 390 -39.39 16.09 21.21
N GLY A 391 -40.22 15.36 20.46
CA GLY A 391 -41.39 14.62 20.94
C GLY A 391 -41.12 13.39 21.81
N GLY A 392 -39.86 13.09 22.17
CA GLY A 392 -39.49 12.01 23.09
C GLY A 392 -40.06 10.65 22.68
N ILE A 393 -39.28 9.85 21.97
CA ILE A 393 -39.74 8.54 21.49
C ILE A 393 -40.01 7.61 22.70
N ASP A 394 -41.16 6.93 22.67
CA ASP A 394 -41.64 5.96 23.66
C ASP A 394 -40.55 4.94 24.05
N GLN A 395 -40.60 4.46 25.30
CA GLN A 395 -39.49 3.70 25.94
C GLN A 395 -39.17 2.33 25.32
N ASP A 396 -39.92 1.89 24.31
CA ASP A 396 -39.80 0.59 23.64
C ASP A 396 -39.08 0.67 22.26
N VAL A 397 -38.29 1.73 21.98
CA VAL A 397 -37.78 2.06 20.63
C VAL A 397 -36.26 2.21 20.55
N VAL A 398 -35.73 1.95 19.34
CA VAL A 398 -34.36 2.11 18.81
C VAL A 398 -33.70 3.43 19.28
N LYS A 399 -32.71 3.33 20.20
CA LYS A 399 -32.00 4.47 20.86
C LYS A 399 -30.56 4.66 20.36
N VAL A 400 -30.38 5.56 19.41
CA VAL A 400 -29.06 5.92 18.86
C VAL A 400 -28.07 6.32 19.98
N SER A 401 -26.79 5.97 19.83
CA SER A 401 -25.76 6.18 20.87
C SER A 401 -25.71 7.60 21.43
N ALA A 402 -25.54 7.72 22.76
CA ALA A 402 -25.25 8.97 23.46
C ALA A 402 -23.95 9.68 23.01
N ASP A 403 -23.10 9.00 22.23
CA ASP A 403 -21.89 9.58 21.63
C ASP A 403 -22.19 10.51 20.44
N PHE A 404 -23.45 10.57 20.01
CA PHE A 404 -23.90 11.45 18.93
C PHE A 404 -24.88 12.51 19.44
N PRO A 405 -24.92 13.70 18.80
CA PRO A 405 -25.90 14.75 19.05
C PRO A 405 -27.33 14.26 19.21
N LEU A 406 -28.09 14.78 20.19
CA LEU A 406 -29.45 14.30 20.48
C LEU A 406 -30.38 14.38 19.27
N ALA A 407 -30.29 15.46 18.48
CA ALA A 407 -31.09 15.60 17.27
C ALA A 407 -30.73 14.60 16.16
N PHE A 408 -29.47 14.15 16.11
CA PHE A 408 -29.08 13.06 15.21
C PHE A 408 -29.76 11.76 15.62
N GLN A 409 -29.87 11.51 16.93
CA GLN A 409 -30.52 10.33 17.47
C GLN A 409 -31.99 10.30 17.04
N THR A 410 -32.71 11.39 17.27
CA THR A 410 -34.14 11.42 16.98
C THR A 410 -34.45 11.42 15.48
N ALA A 411 -33.63 12.11 14.67
CA ALA A 411 -33.72 12.15 13.21
C ALA A 411 -33.74 10.75 12.57
N TRP A 412 -32.80 9.92 13.01
CA TRP A 412 -32.62 8.56 12.53
C TRP A 412 -33.68 7.62 13.07
N SER A 413 -34.08 7.77 14.33
CA SER A 413 -35.16 6.97 14.90
C SER A 413 -36.49 7.21 14.17
N ILE A 414 -36.80 8.44 13.75
CA ILE A 414 -37.98 8.75 12.93
C ILE A 414 -37.90 8.08 11.55
N LEU A 415 -36.75 8.18 10.88
CA LEU A 415 -36.55 7.61 9.55
C LEU A 415 -36.66 6.08 9.58
N LEU A 416 -36.04 5.43 10.57
CA LEU A 416 -36.13 3.98 10.77
C LEU A 416 -37.55 3.54 11.16
N ASN A 417 -38.27 4.33 11.95
CA ASN A 417 -39.68 4.06 12.28
C ASN A 417 -40.59 4.16 11.06
N LYS A 418 -40.41 5.20 10.22
CA LYS A 418 -41.17 5.37 8.97
C LYS A 418 -40.87 4.24 7.97
N LEU A 419 -39.62 3.80 7.88
CA LEU A 419 -39.24 2.61 7.11
C LEU A 419 -39.94 1.36 7.65
N ARG A 420 -39.99 1.18 8.98
CA ARG A 420 -40.67 0.05 9.63
C ARG A 420 -42.18 0.05 9.35
N GLU A 421 -42.82 1.22 9.29
CA GLU A 421 -44.25 1.35 9.01
C GLU A 421 -44.61 1.15 7.53
N THR A 422 -43.69 1.51 6.61
CA THR A 422 -43.96 1.48 5.16
C THR A 422 -43.52 0.18 4.48
N VAL A 423 -42.35 -0.36 4.84
CA VAL A 423 -41.80 -1.61 4.31
C VAL A 423 -40.98 -2.31 5.41
N PRO A 424 -41.63 -3.04 6.33
CA PRO A 424 -40.97 -3.72 7.47
C PRO A 424 -39.79 -4.59 7.04
N GLU A 425 -39.91 -5.26 5.89
CA GLU A 425 -38.91 -6.19 5.36
C GLU A 425 -37.58 -5.49 5.01
N SER A 426 -37.62 -4.17 4.72
CA SER A 426 -36.41 -3.37 4.48
C SER A 426 -35.63 -3.10 5.76
N VAL A 427 -36.33 -2.97 6.90
CA VAL A 427 -35.71 -2.77 8.20
C VAL A 427 -35.04 -4.05 8.67
N ASP A 428 -35.67 -5.21 8.48
CA ASP A 428 -35.07 -6.49 8.85
C ASP A 428 -33.88 -6.82 7.95
N LEU A 429 -33.91 -6.45 6.67
CA LEU A 429 -32.75 -6.57 5.78
C LEU A 429 -31.60 -5.68 6.27
N LEU A 430 -31.90 -4.44 6.66
CA LEU A 430 -30.91 -3.52 7.22
C LEU A 430 -30.30 -4.04 8.54
N ARG A 431 -31.14 -4.59 9.43
CA ARG A 431 -30.73 -5.21 10.69
C ARG A 431 -29.81 -6.39 10.43
N LEU A 432 -30.18 -7.29 9.53
CA LEU A 432 -29.35 -8.42 9.10
C LEU A 432 -27.99 -7.95 8.55
N CYS A 433 -27.98 -6.93 7.68
CA CYS A 433 -26.75 -6.36 7.12
C CYS A 433 -25.78 -5.80 8.18
N THR A 434 -26.25 -5.46 9.39
CA THR A 434 -25.37 -4.96 10.47
C THR A 434 -24.46 -6.03 11.09
N PHE A 435 -24.73 -7.31 10.83
CA PHE A 435 -23.84 -8.41 11.24
C PHE A 435 -22.78 -8.73 10.19
N PHE A 436 -22.81 -8.06 9.04
CA PHE A 436 -21.71 -8.03 8.08
C PHE A 436 -20.79 -6.83 8.34
N ALA A 437 -19.70 -6.75 7.59
CA ALA A 437 -18.79 -5.60 7.69
C ALA A 437 -19.43 -4.36 7.07
N PRO A 438 -19.22 -3.16 7.64
CA PRO A 438 -19.63 -1.92 6.99
C PRO A 438 -18.86 -1.74 5.68
N GLY A 439 -19.48 -1.07 4.72
CA GLY A 439 -19.02 -1.01 3.34
C GLY A 439 -19.74 -2.04 2.48
N PHE A 440 -19.01 -2.70 1.59
CA PHE A 440 -19.60 -3.61 0.60
C PHE A 440 -19.93 -4.98 1.21
N ILE A 441 -21.20 -5.38 1.05
CA ILE A 441 -21.73 -6.69 1.37
C ILE A 441 -22.10 -7.36 0.04
N PRO A 442 -21.43 -8.45 -0.36
CA PRO A 442 -21.77 -9.17 -1.59
C PRO A 442 -23.22 -9.68 -1.54
N VAL A 443 -24.02 -9.36 -2.56
CA VAL A 443 -25.44 -9.79 -2.63
C VAL A 443 -25.56 -11.31 -2.62
N ARG A 444 -24.56 -12.02 -3.14
CA ARG A 444 -24.48 -13.48 -3.09
C ARG A 444 -24.57 -14.03 -1.67
N LEU A 445 -23.86 -13.43 -0.70
CA LEU A 445 -23.90 -13.88 0.70
C LEU A 445 -25.27 -13.70 1.36
N LEU A 446 -26.11 -12.80 0.82
CA LEU A 446 -27.48 -12.59 1.26
C LEU A 446 -28.44 -13.55 0.55
N LYS A 447 -28.29 -13.76 -0.76
CA LYS A 447 -29.21 -14.60 -1.56
C LYS A 447 -29.00 -16.10 -1.38
N GLU A 448 -27.81 -16.54 -0.99
CA GLU A 448 -27.50 -17.98 -0.79
C GLU A 448 -27.78 -18.46 0.64
N MET A 449 -28.37 -17.62 1.50
CA MET A 449 -28.74 -17.98 2.87
C MET A 449 -29.86 -19.02 2.89
N ASN A 450 -29.81 -19.96 3.83
CA ASN A 450 -30.91 -20.90 4.01
C ASN A 450 -32.20 -20.18 4.46
N HIS A 451 -33.24 -20.25 3.64
CA HIS A 451 -34.52 -19.58 3.86
C HIS A 451 -35.30 -20.13 5.06
N ASP A 452 -35.07 -21.39 5.44
CA ASP A 452 -35.72 -22.02 6.60
C ASP A 452 -35.25 -21.43 7.94
N ASP A 453 -34.08 -20.79 7.95
CA ASP A 453 -33.46 -20.20 9.14
C ASP A 453 -33.73 -18.70 9.28
N LEU A 454 -34.37 -18.09 8.28
CA LEU A 454 -34.71 -16.67 8.26
C LEU A 454 -36.09 -16.42 8.88
N PRO A 455 -36.32 -15.23 9.47
CA PRO A 455 -37.67 -14.76 9.72
C PRO A 455 -38.53 -14.83 8.45
N GLU A 456 -39.78 -15.25 8.56
CA GLU A 456 -40.70 -15.50 7.42
C GLU A 456 -40.76 -14.32 6.43
N GLN A 457 -40.69 -13.08 6.96
CA GLN A 457 -40.67 -11.83 6.20
C GLN A 457 -39.40 -11.66 5.34
N LEU A 458 -38.24 -12.10 5.83
CA LEU A 458 -36.97 -12.06 5.09
C LEU A 458 -36.83 -13.22 4.11
N ALA A 459 -37.32 -14.41 4.48
CA ALA A 459 -37.33 -15.57 3.60
C ALA A 459 -38.07 -15.25 2.29
N GLY A 460 -39.30 -14.72 2.40
CA GLY A 460 -40.09 -14.31 1.22
C GLY A 460 -39.48 -13.15 0.44
N LEU A 461 -38.75 -12.25 1.09
CA LEU A 461 -38.07 -11.13 0.43
C LEU A 461 -36.87 -11.58 -0.42
N LEU A 462 -36.08 -12.54 0.06
CA LEU A 462 -34.91 -13.04 -0.67
C LEU A 462 -35.28 -13.96 -1.83
N ASP A 463 -36.43 -14.64 -1.76
CA ASP A 463 -36.97 -15.49 -2.82
C ASP A 463 -37.64 -14.73 -3.97
N ASP A 464 -38.19 -13.53 -3.73
CA ASP A 464 -38.90 -12.73 -4.72
C ASP A 464 -38.05 -11.55 -5.27
N PRO A 465 -37.61 -11.59 -6.55
CA PRO A 465 -36.85 -10.51 -7.17
C PRO A 465 -37.56 -9.15 -7.17
N LEU A 466 -38.89 -9.11 -7.19
CA LEU A 466 -39.66 -7.86 -7.16
C LEU A 466 -39.66 -7.25 -5.76
N LEU A 467 -39.84 -8.07 -4.71
CA LEU A 467 -39.77 -7.61 -3.32
C LEU A 467 -38.35 -7.18 -2.93
N TRP A 468 -37.33 -7.94 -3.34
CA TRP A 468 -35.93 -7.55 -3.20
C TRP A 468 -35.66 -6.17 -3.80
N ASN A 469 -36.02 -5.97 -5.07
CA ASN A 469 -35.79 -4.69 -5.74
C ASN A 469 -36.59 -3.55 -5.11
N LYS A 470 -37.81 -3.81 -4.63
CA LYS A 470 -38.62 -2.81 -3.92
C LYS A 470 -37.96 -2.40 -2.60
N ALA A 471 -37.52 -3.37 -1.79
CA ALA A 471 -36.88 -3.10 -0.50
C ALA A 471 -35.54 -2.38 -0.65
N VAL A 472 -34.68 -2.82 -1.57
CA VAL A 472 -33.38 -2.15 -1.78
C VAL A 472 -33.55 -0.77 -2.40
N ASN A 473 -34.51 -0.56 -3.30
CA ASN A 473 -34.82 0.78 -3.81
C ASN A 473 -35.35 1.71 -2.72
N GLN A 474 -36.13 1.20 -1.77
CA GLN A 474 -36.57 1.98 -0.60
C GLN A 474 -35.37 2.34 0.29
N LEU A 475 -34.52 1.39 0.66
CA LEU A 475 -33.29 1.67 1.42
C LEU A 475 -32.37 2.69 0.71
N ARG A 476 -32.34 2.67 -0.63
CA ARG A 476 -31.64 3.66 -1.45
C ARG A 476 -32.31 5.04 -1.41
N GLN A 477 -33.64 5.11 -1.48
CA GLN A 477 -34.39 6.38 -1.38
C GLN A 477 -34.14 7.08 -0.04
N TYR A 478 -34.05 6.32 1.04
CA TYR A 478 -33.69 6.86 2.37
C TYR A 478 -32.17 7.06 2.57
N SER A 479 -31.35 6.89 1.53
CA SER A 479 -29.87 7.02 1.57
C SER A 479 -29.16 6.13 2.61
N VAL A 480 -29.81 5.05 3.03
CA VAL A 480 -29.32 4.10 4.04
C VAL A 480 -28.33 3.11 3.42
N VAL A 481 -28.55 2.76 2.16
CA VAL A 481 -27.77 1.77 1.38
C VAL A 481 -27.51 2.29 -0.03
N ARG A 482 -26.34 1.95 -0.62
CA ARG A 482 -26.09 2.10 -2.06
C ARG A 482 -25.91 0.73 -2.71
N LEU A 483 -26.47 0.54 -3.90
CA LEU A 483 -26.17 -0.62 -4.75
C LEU A 483 -25.03 -0.22 -5.70
N GLU A 484 -23.97 -1.02 -5.72
CA GLU A 484 -22.88 -0.85 -6.69
C GLU A 484 -22.64 -2.16 -7.43
N SER A 485 -22.75 -2.10 -8.76
CA SER A 485 -22.30 -3.15 -9.66
C SER A 485 -20.80 -3.04 -9.84
N HIS A 486 -20.06 -4.03 -9.36
CA HIS A 486 -18.62 -4.10 -9.55
C HIS A 486 -18.32 -4.87 -10.83
N GLU A 487 -17.78 -4.18 -11.82
CA GLU A 487 -17.05 -4.80 -12.93
C GLU A 487 -15.58 -4.89 -12.51
N ALA A 488 -15.17 -6.03 -11.94
CA ALA A 488 -13.77 -6.29 -11.70
C ALA A 488 -13.13 -6.78 -13.01
N MET A 489 -12.24 -5.98 -13.61
CA MET A 489 -11.30 -6.51 -14.60
C MET A 489 -10.13 -7.17 -13.86
N LEU A 490 -10.14 -8.49 -13.80
CA LEU A 490 -9.01 -9.33 -13.44
C LEU A 490 -8.76 -10.28 -14.62
N ASP A 491 -7.51 -10.32 -15.09
CA ASP A 491 -6.96 -11.19 -16.15
C ASP A 491 -7.94 -12.21 -16.77
N GLU A 492 -8.63 -11.78 -17.84
CA GLU A 492 -9.49 -12.55 -18.75
C GLU A 492 -10.80 -13.18 -18.23
N VAL A 493 -11.27 -12.87 -17.01
CA VAL A 493 -12.65 -13.22 -16.59
C VAL A 493 -13.37 -12.03 -15.96
N VAL A 494 -14.45 -11.57 -16.61
CA VAL A 494 -15.35 -10.56 -16.06
C VAL A 494 -16.24 -11.23 -15.01
N ALA A 495 -15.91 -11.04 -13.73
CA ALA A 495 -16.84 -11.33 -12.65
C ALA A 495 -17.68 -10.08 -12.39
N SER A 496 -18.93 -10.06 -12.85
CA SER A 496 -19.92 -9.03 -12.50
C SER A 496 -20.57 -9.40 -11.17
N GLY A 497 -20.28 -8.66 -10.11
CA GLY A 497 -20.89 -8.85 -8.79
C GLY A 497 -21.71 -7.65 -8.36
N GLU A 498 -22.91 -7.88 -7.82
CA GLU A 498 -23.70 -6.84 -7.13
C GLU A 498 -23.30 -6.79 -5.66
N SER A 499 -23.04 -5.59 -5.13
CA SER A 499 -22.76 -5.37 -3.72
C SER A 499 -23.68 -4.29 -3.12
N VAL A 500 -24.10 -4.55 -1.89
CA VAL A 500 -24.84 -3.62 -1.03
C VAL A 500 -23.84 -2.86 -0.17
N TYR A 501 -23.69 -1.56 -0.41
CA TYR A 501 -22.87 -0.68 0.42
C TYR A 501 -23.68 -0.19 1.62
N LEU A 502 -23.28 -0.57 2.82
CA LEU A 502 -23.82 -0.09 4.09
C LEU A 502 -22.83 0.87 4.75
N HIS A 503 -23.23 2.13 4.89
CA HIS A 503 -22.36 3.14 5.51
C HIS A 503 -22.09 2.81 6.99
N ARG A 504 -20.84 2.98 7.44
CA ARG A 504 -20.39 2.61 8.81
C ARG A 504 -21.23 3.23 9.93
N MET A 505 -21.75 4.42 9.72
CA MET A 505 -22.61 5.11 10.70
C MET A 505 -23.96 4.42 10.83
N VAL A 506 -24.62 4.09 9.72
CA VAL A 506 -25.90 3.37 9.70
C VAL A 506 -25.74 2.00 10.36
N HIS A 507 -24.65 1.31 10.02
CA HIS A 507 -24.27 0.05 10.64
C HIS A 507 -24.24 0.14 12.17
N GLN A 508 -23.56 1.14 12.73
CA GLN A 508 -23.45 1.32 14.19
C GLN A 508 -24.78 1.65 14.88
N ILE A 509 -25.59 2.51 14.27
CA ILE A 509 -26.89 2.92 14.83
C ILE A 509 -27.82 1.72 14.92
N VAL A 510 -28.09 1.08 13.79
CA VAL A 510 -29.06 -0.01 13.72
C VAL A 510 -28.62 -1.19 14.59
N HIS A 511 -27.31 -1.47 14.67
CA HIS A 511 -26.79 -2.54 15.50
C HIS A 511 -26.94 -2.29 17.01
N LYS A 512 -26.67 -1.05 17.47
CA LYS A 512 -26.76 -0.68 18.89
C LYS A 512 -28.19 -0.72 19.40
N ASP A 513 -29.13 -0.39 18.53
CA ASP A 513 -30.51 -0.12 18.88
C ASP A 513 -31.43 -1.34 18.71
N MET A 514 -30.89 -2.40 18.14
CA MET A 514 -31.59 -3.66 17.92
C MET A 514 -31.91 -4.35 19.26
N PRO A 515 -33.14 -4.86 19.47
CA PRO A 515 -33.47 -5.68 20.62
C PRO A 515 -32.53 -6.88 20.77
N GLU A 516 -32.25 -7.31 22.00
CA GLU A 516 -31.32 -8.43 22.22
C GLU A 516 -31.81 -9.76 21.64
N ALA A 517 -33.14 -9.95 21.59
CA ALA A 517 -33.77 -11.11 20.94
C ALA A 517 -33.47 -11.12 19.43
N ASP A 518 -33.78 -10.02 18.73
CA ASP A 518 -33.47 -9.83 17.31
C ASP A 518 -31.96 -9.97 17.05
N ARG A 519 -31.11 -9.39 17.92
CA ARG A 519 -29.65 -9.51 17.79
C ARG A 519 -29.19 -10.97 17.85
N SER A 520 -29.71 -11.72 18.80
CA SER A 520 -29.39 -13.14 18.99
C SER A 520 -29.87 -14.00 17.83
N GLU A 521 -31.02 -13.66 17.24
CA GLU A 521 -31.55 -14.34 16.06
C GLU A 521 -30.72 -14.04 14.82
N PHE A 522 -30.59 -12.76 14.43
CA PHE A 522 -29.90 -12.36 13.19
C PHE A 522 -28.42 -12.72 13.18
N ILE A 523 -27.72 -12.64 14.32
CA ILE A 523 -26.31 -13.03 14.38
C ILE A 523 -26.11 -14.51 14.10
N GLU A 524 -27.02 -15.38 14.56
CA GLU A 524 -26.97 -16.82 14.31
C GLU A 524 -27.25 -17.14 12.84
N VAL A 525 -28.20 -16.42 12.22
CA VAL A 525 -28.45 -16.52 10.78
C VAL A 525 -27.19 -16.15 9.99
N VAL A 526 -26.56 -15.01 10.27
CA VAL A 526 -25.35 -14.57 9.55
C VAL A 526 -24.19 -15.53 9.80
N ARG A 527 -24.00 -16.03 11.03
CA ARG A 527 -22.97 -17.04 11.34
C ARG A 527 -23.13 -18.29 10.48
N ARG A 528 -24.35 -18.82 10.36
CA ARG A 528 -24.65 -20.00 9.53
C ARG A 528 -24.44 -19.70 8.06
N ALA A 529 -24.94 -18.57 7.57
CA ALA A 529 -24.74 -18.16 6.18
C ALA A 529 -23.26 -18.06 5.79
N LEU A 530 -22.43 -17.43 6.64
CA LEU A 530 -20.99 -17.39 6.40
C LEU A 530 -20.35 -18.79 6.42
N ALA A 531 -20.84 -19.68 7.29
CA ALA A 531 -20.35 -21.06 7.37
C ALA A 531 -20.83 -21.93 6.18
N GLU A 532 -21.98 -21.64 5.59
CA GLU A 532 -22.49 -22.28 4.38
C GLU A 532 -21.79 -21.75 3.12
N ALA A 533 -21.42 -20.47 3.12
CA ALA A 533 -20.61 -19.85 2.08
C ALA A 533 -19.15 -20.35 2.09
N ASP A 534 -18.68 -21.01 3.16
CA ASP A 534 -17.31 -21.57 3.24
C ASP A 534 -17.07 -22.61 2.14
N PRO A 535 -16.14 -22.36 1.19
CA PRO A 535 -15.81 -23.33 0.15
C PRO A 535 -15.16 -24.62 0.69
N GLY A 536 -14.69 -24.63 1.94
CA GLY A 536 -14.09 -25.77 2.62
C GLY A 536 -12.70 -26.20 2.12
N ARG A 537 -12.13 -25.49 1.14
CA ARG A 537 -10.85 -25.82 0.48
C ARG A 537 -9.94 -24.58 0.37
N PRO A 538 -9.33 -24.12 1.48
CA PRO A 538 -8.52 -22.89 1.52
C PRO A 538 -7.18 -22.98 0.78
N THR A 539 -6.72 -24.19 0.46
CA THR A 539 -5.51 -24.41 -0.35
C THR A 539 -5.74 -24.26 -1.86
N ASP A 540 -7.00 -24.21 -2.29
CA ASP A 540 -7.38 -24.06 -3.69
C ASP A 540 -7.59 -22.59 -4.01
N THR A 541 -6.71 -22.03 -4.84
CA THR A 541 -6.69 -20.60 -5.19
C THR A 541 -7.96 -20.13 -5.88
N ARG A 542 -8.70 -21.03 -6.54
CA ARG A 542 -9.99 -20.73 -7.17
C ARG A 542 -11.07 -20.31 -6.17
N ASN A 543 -10.88 -20.63 -4.88
CA ASN A 543 -11.78 -20.27 -3.80
C ASN A 543 -11.32 -19.03 -3.03
N TRP A 544 -10.18 -18.43 -3.38
CA TRP A 544 -9.61 -17.33 -2.60
C TRP A 544 -10.43 -16.05 -2.67
N ASP A 545 -11.11 -15.79 -3.78
CA ASP A 545 -12.03 -14.66 -3.90
C ASP A 545 -13.20 -14.80 -2.92
N ALA A 546 -13.77 -16.01 -2.79
CA ALA A 546 -14.82 -16.29 -1.81
C ALA A 546 -14.33 -16.10 -0.37
N TYR A 547 -13.10 -16.54 -0.04
CA TYR A 547 -12.54 -16.26 1.29
C TYR A 547 -12.26 -14.78 1.51
N ALA A 548 -11.79 -14.04 0.49
CA ALA A 548 -11.56 -12.60 0.56
C ALA A 548 -12.87 -11.83 0.81
N GLU A 549 -13.99 -12.30 0.26
CA GLU A 549 -15.34 -11.78 0.53
C GLU A 549 -15.80 -12.09 1.97
N ILE A 550 -15.56 -13.31 2.48
CA ILE A 550 -16.05 -13.74 3.80
C ILE A 550 -15.26 -13.11 4.96
N VAL A 551 -13.94 -13.02 4.84
CA VAL A 551 -13.02 -12.65 5.93
C VAL A 551 -13.38 -11.31 6.64
N PRO A 552 -13.69 -10.21 5.93
CA PRO A 552 -14.06 -8.94 6.56
C PRO A 552 -15.26 -9.07 7.51
N HIS A 553 -16.17 -9.99 7.23
CA HIS A 553 -17.45 -10.15 7.94
C HIS A 553 -17.33 -10.94 9.25
N LEU A 554 -16.29 -11.78 9.41
CA LEU A 554 -16.12 -12.65 10.57
C LEU A 554 -16.16 -11.90 11.91
N LYS A 555 -15.56 -10.71 11.97
CA LYS A 555 -15.54 -9.88 13.19
C LYS A 555 -16.95 -9.42 13.59
N TYR A 556 -17.77 -9.06 12.61
CA TYR A 556 -19.09 -8.44 12.82
C TYR A 556 -20.17 -9.48 13.11
N ALA A 557 -20.04 -10.68 12.54
CA ALA A 557 -20.86 -11.84 12.90
C ALA A 557 -20.41 -12.50 14.23
N ASP A 558 -19.39 -11.94 14.91
CA ASP A 558 -18.81 -12.43 16.16
C ASP A 558 -18.59 -13.96 16.17
N VAL A 559 -18.08 -14.49 15.06
CA VAL A 559 -17.99 -15.95 14.81
C VAL A 559 -17.19 -16.70 15.88
N LEU A 560 -16.28 -16.01 16.57
CA LEU A 560 -15.40 -16.59 17.58
C LEU A 560 -16.14 -17.04 18.85
N ARG A 561 -17.32 -16.47 19.14
CA ARG A 561 -18.14 -16.86 20.30
C ARG A 561 -19.09 -18.02 20.02
N SER A 562 -19.18 -18.47 18.77
CA SER A 562 -20.06 -19.59 18.42
C SER A 562 -19.48 -20.93 18.84
N LYS A 563 -20.36 -21.81 19.34
CA LYS A 563 -20.06 -23.23 19.62
C LYS A 563 -20.37 -24.14 18.43
N ASP A 564 -20.91 -23.60 17.34
CA ASP A 564 -21.21 -24.38 16.13
C ASP A 564 -19.90 -24.85 15.48
N ARG A 565 -19.82 -26.16 15.23
CA ARG A 565 -18.66 -26.80 14.59
C ARG A 565 -18.41 -26.32 13.17
N LYS A 566 -19.45 -25.95 12.41
CA LYS A 566 -19.31 -25.41 11.05
C LYS A 566 -18.70 -24.01 11.09
N VAL A 567 -19.18 -23.14 11.97
CA VAL A 567 -18.65 -21.78 12.16
C VAL A 567 -17.19 -21.82 12.64
N GLN A 568 -16.87 -22.70 13.58
CA GLN A 568 -15.49 -22.93 14.00
C GLN A 568 -14.62 -23.46 12.83
N GLY A 569 -15.18 -24.34 12.00
CA GLY A 569 -14.53 -24.83 10.78
C GLY A 569 -14.20 -23.70 9.79
N LEU A 570 -15.14 -22.78 9.58
CA LEU A 570 -14.93 -21.58 8.75
C LEU A 570 -13.76 -20.75 9.26
N VAL A 571 -13.70 -20.46 10.57
CA VAL A 571 -12.60 -19.68 11.15
C VAL A 571 -11.24 -20.33 10.87
N LEU A 572 -11.14 -21.65 11.05
CA LEU A 572 -9.91 -22.40 10.78
C LEU A 572 -9.56 -22.39 9.28
N ASN A 573 -10.55 -22.49 8.40
CA ASN A 573 -10.35 -22.39 6.95
C ASN A 573 -9.89 -20.98 6.55
N CYS A 574 -10.43 -19.92 7.15
CA CYS A 574 -9.97 -18.55 6.94
C CYS A 574 -8.52 -18.34 7.42
N LEU A 575 -8.13 -18.90 8.56
CA LEU A 575 -6.73 -18.86 9.01
C LEU A 575 -5.79 -19.56 8.02
N ARG A 576 -6.20 -20.72 7.50
CA ARG A 576 -5.45 -21.44 6.46
C ARG A 576 -5.38 -20.64 5.16
N TYR A 577 -6.48 -20.04 4.73
CA TYR A 577 -6.51 -19.16 3.57
C TYR A 577 -5.51 -18.02 3.73
N MET A 578 -5.54 -17.30 4.86
CA MET A 578 -4.62 -16.19 5.13
C MET A 578 -3.16 -16.64 5.10
N LEU A 579 -2.86 -17.84 5.62
CA LEU A 579 -1.53 -18.43 5.53
C LEU A 579 -1.09 -18.63 4.07
N PHE A 580 -1.90 -19.27 3.23
CA PHE A 580 -1.51 -19.54 1.84
C PHE A 580 -1.54 -18.30 0.94
N ALA A 581 -2.45 -17.38 1.22
CA ALA A 581 -2.57 -16.09 0.52
C ALA A 581 -1.48 -15.09 0.92
N GLY A 582 -0.72 -15.34 2.01
CA GLY A 582 0.32 -14.45 2.51
C GLY A 582 -0.19 -13.26 3.33
N GLU A 583 -1.42 -13.34 3.87
CA GLU A 583 -2.06 -12.30 4.68
C GLU A 583 -1.75 -12.50 6.17
N TYR A 584 -0.47 -12.53 6.53
CA TYR A 584 0.00 -12.97 7.85
C TYR A 584 -0.47 -12.10 9.00
N THR A 585 -0.39 -10.77 8.88
CA THR A 585 -0.82 -9.86 9.95
C THR A 585 -2.30 -10.03 10.29
N ALA A 586 -3.16 -10.14 9.26
CA ALA A 586 -4.58 -10.40 9.45
C ALA A 586 -4.82 -11.77 10.11
N GLY A 587 -4.09 -12.79 9.66
CA GLY A 587 -4.14 -14.14 10.22
C GLY A 587 -3.70 -14.21 11.67
N VAL A 588 -2.57 -13.60 12.03
CA VAL A 588 -2.06 -13.54 13.41
C VAL A 588 -3.10 -12.87 14.31
N ASN A 589 -3.68 -11.75 13.89
CA ASN A 589 -4.71 -11.05 14.66
C ASN A 589 -5.98 -11.90 14.86
N LEU A 590 -6.46 -12.58 13.82
CA LEU A 590 -7.61 -13.47 13.92
C LEU A 590 -7.29 -14.69 14.80
N GLY A 591 -6.12 -15.31 14.62
CA GLY A 591 -5.67 -16.50 15.34
C GLY A 591 -5.48 -16.23 16.83
N ALA A 592 -4.86 -15.11 17.22
CA ALA A 592 -4.70 -14.70 18.61
C ALA A 592 -6.05 -14.51 19.30
N ARG A 593 -6.99 -13.81 18.65
CA ARG A 593 -8.36 -13.60 19.16
C ARG A 593 -9.13 -14.92 19.28
N ALA A 594 -9.02 -15.78 18.27
CA ALA A 594 -9.68 -17.09 18.25
C ALA A 594 -9.15 -17.98 19.38
N LEU A 595 -7.82 -18.06 19.54
CA LEU A 595 -7.18 -18.83 20.60
C LEU A 595 -7.60 -18.35 22.00
N GLY A 596 -7.56 -17.03 22.25
CA GLY A 596 -7.98 -16.46 23.52
C GLY A 596 -9.46 -16.70 23.83
N THR A 597 -10.34 -16.53 22.83
CA THR A 597 -11.79 -16.73 22.99
C THR A 597 -12.12 -18.20 23.21
N TRP A 598 -11.55 -19.11 22.43
CA TRP A 598 -11.87 -20.54 22.48
C TRP A 598 -11.31 -21.23 23.71
N ARG A 599 -10.15 -20.79 24.25
CA ARG A 599 -9.66 -21.27 25.55
C ARG A 599 -10.68 -21.03 26.67
N GLY A 600 -11.24 -19.83 26.74
CA GLY A 600 -12.29 -19.51 27.72
C GLY A 600 -13.63 -20.18 27.46
N LEU A 601 -14.02 -20.32 26.18
CA LEU A 601 -15.35 -20.84 25.79
C LEU A 601 -15.44 -22.38 25.81
N LEU A 602 -14.39 -23.07 25.38
CA LEU A 602 -14.37 -24.51 25.16
C LEU A 602 -13.51 -25.27 26.20
N GLY A 603 -12.62 -24.56 26.89
CA GLY A 603 -11.63 -25.13 27.81
C GLY A 603 -10.27 -25.40 27.16
N GLU A 604 -9.20 -25.38 27.95
CA GLU A 604 -7.81 -25.43 27.45
C GLU A 604 -7.47 -26.72 26.69
N SER A 605 -7.94 -27.88 27.16
CA SER A 605 -7.65 -29.18 26.51
C SER A 605 -8.60 -29.53 25.35
N HIS A 606 -9.45 -28.60 24.89
CA HIS A 606 -10.42 -28.89 23.83
C HIS A 606 -9.73 -29.08 22.46
N PRO A 607 -10.08 -30.08 21.62
CA PRO A 607 -9.41 -30.33 20.33
C PRO A 607 -9.34 -29.12 19.39
N ARG A 608 -10.39 -28.29 19.34
CA ARG A 608 -10.39 -27.04 18.54
C ARG A 608 -9.40 -26.00 19.04
N VAL A 609 -9.07 -25.99 20.34
CA VAL A 609 -8.05 -25.09 20.90
C VAL A 609 -6.66 -25.51 20.41
N TRP A 610 -6.39 -26.81 20.30
CA TRP A 610 -5.14 -27.31 19.71
C TRP A 610 -5.06 -27.04 18.20
N GLU A 611 -6.16 -27.21 17.48
CA GLU A 611 -6.21 -26.92 16.04
C GLU A 611 -6.00 -25.43 15.73
N VAL A 612 -6.62 -24.53 16.49
CA VAL A 612 -6.36 -23.08 16.32
C VAL A 612 -4.97 -22.69 16.78
N THR A 613 -4.42 -23.33 17.83
CA THR A 613 -3.02 -23.13 18.27
C THR A 613 -2.07 -23.48 17.14
N TYR A 614 -2.26 -24.62 16.48
CA TYR A 614 -1.46 -25.04 15.33
C TYR A 614 -1.50 -24.03 14.18
N HIS A 615 -2.68 -23.56 13.78
CA HIS A 615 -2.78 -22.58 12.69
C HIS A 615 -2.22 -21.21 13.06
N TYR A 616 -2.43 -20.78 14.31
CA TYR A 616 -1.85 -19.56 14.84
C TYR A 616 -0.32 -19.62 14.86
N ALA A 617 0.27 -20.71 15.34
CA ALA A 617 1.73 -20.92 15.32
C ALA A 617 2.30 -20.88 13.89
N ASN A 618 1.64 -21.51 12.91
CA ASN A 618 2.06 -21.42 11.50
C ASN A 618 2.03 -20.00 10.94
N LEU A 619 1.02 -19.20 11.30
CA LEU A 619 0.90 -17.80 10.88
C LEU A 619 1.97 -16.93 11.53
N LEU A 620 2.24 -17.12 12.83
CA LEU A 620 3.32 -16.45 13.54
C LEU A 620 4.70 -16.78 12.96
N ARG A 621 4.95 -18.05 12.65
CA ARG A 621 6.18 -18.51 12.01
C ARG A 621 6.37 -17.84 10.66
N SER A 622 5.31 -17.81 9.85
CA SER A 622 5.35 -17.13 8.54
C SER A 622 5.48 -15.60 8.67
N ALA A 623 5.12 -15.02 9.82
CA ALA A 623 5.37 -13.62 10.14
C ALA A 623 6.78 -13.36 10.73
N GLY A 624 7.63 -14.39 10.86
CA GLY A 624 8.99 -14.27 11.39
C GLY A 624 9.11 -14.32 12.92
N ARG A 625 8.06 -14.70 13.65
CA ARG A 625 8.04 -14.72 15.14
C ARG A 625 8.49 -16.07 15.72
N PHE A 626 9.67 -16.53 15.32
CA PHE A 626 10.15 -17.90 15.55
C PHE A 626 10.35 -18.30 17.02
N THR A 627 10.89 -17.41 17.84
CA THR A 627 11.10 -17.70 19.27
C THR A 627 9.79 -17.84 20.03
N GLU A 628 8.76 -17.09 19.65
CA GLU A 628 7.44 -17.22 20.26
C GLU A 628 6.76 -18.51 19.83
N THR A 629 6.87 -18.90 18.56
CA THR A 629 6.28 -20.16 18.06
C THR A 629 6.97 -21.37 18.65
N GLU A 630 8.30 -21.33 18.79
CA GLU A 630 9.08 -22.37 19.47
C GLU A 630 8.56 -22.62 20.90
N ALA A 631 8.35 -21.55 21.67
CA ALA A 631 7.83 -21.66 23.03
C ALA A 631 6.40 -22.22 23.07
N ILE A 632 5.53 -21.79 22.14
CA ILE A 632 4.16 -22.29 22.02
C ILE A 632 4.15 -23.78 21.67
N ASP A 633 4.86 -24.19 20.63
CA ASP A 633 4.84 -25.56 20.12
C ASP A 633 5.54 -26.52 21.09
N ARG A 634 6.61 -26.08 21.79
CA ARG A 634 7.24 -26.88 22.85
C ARG A 634 6.30 -27.12 24.02
N ALA A 635 5.68 -26.07 24.57
CA ALA A 635 4.76 -26.20 25.69
C ALA A 635 3.55 -27.07 25.34
N ALA A 636 2.95 -26.85 24.15
CA ALA A 636 1.84 -27.63 23.65
C ALA A 636 2.21 -29.11 23.48
N ARG A 637 3.40 -29.39 22.93
CA ARG A 637 3.90 -30.75 22.75
C ARG A 637 4.08 -31.48 24.09
N GLU A 638 4.68 -30.82 25.08
CA GLU A 638 4.92 -31.40 26.42
C GLU A 638 3.59 -31.73 27.13
N GLN A 639 2.63 -30.80 27.09
CA GLN A 639 1.31 -31.02 27.67
C GLN A 639 0.57 -32.17 26.98
N LEU A 640 0.49 -32.17 25.64
CA LEU A 640 -0.21 -33.22 24.89
C LEU A 640 0.45 -34.59 25.08
N ARG A 641 1.78 -34.66 25.19
CA ARG A 641 2.50 -35.90 25.49
C ARG A 641 2.06 -36.49 26.83
N ALA A 642 1.97 -35.66 27.86
CA ALA A 642 1.59 -36.06 29.21
C ALA A 642 0.11 -36.48 29.31
N GLU A 643 -0.78 -35.75 28.63
CA GLU A 643 -2.23 -35.98 28.71
C GLU A 643 -2.72 -37.13 27.80
N ARG A 644 -2.13 -37.28 26.60
CA ARG A 644 -2.69 -38.13 25.53
C ARG A 644 -1.70 -39.15 24.95
N GLY A 645 -0.43 -39.08 25.34
CA GLY A 645 0.61 -40.00 24.88
C GLY A 645 1.27 -39.60 23.56
N GLU A 646 2.29 -40.37 23.16
CA GLU A 646 3.22 -40.03 22.07
C GLU A 646 2.66 -40.23 20.65
N HIS A 647 1.54 -40.96 20.51
CA HIS A 647 0.89 -41.22 19.21
C HIS A 647 -0.33 -40.33 18.96
N ASP A 648 -0.63 -39.36 19.83
CA ASP A 648 -1.71 -38.40 19.61
C ASP A 648 -1.42 -37.47 18.42
N LEU A 649 -2.42 -37.17 17.60
CA LEU A 649 -2.22 -36.42 16.36
C LEU A 649 -1.92 -34.95 16.58
N ASP A 650 -2.46 -34.36 17.65
CA ASP A 650 -2.15 -32.98 17.99
C ASP A 650 -0.73 -32.91 18.57
N HIS A 651 -0.32 -33.90 19.38
CA HIS A 651 1.07 -34.02 19.84
C HIS A 651 2.06 -34.07 18.66
N LEU A 652 1.82 -34.93 17.66
CA LEU A 652 2.69 -35.04 16.49
C LEU A 652 2.71 -33.75 15.64
N ARG A 653 1.57 -33.05 15.54
CA ARG A 653 1.51 -31.74 14.86
C ARG A 653 2.34 -30.69 15.57
N MET A 654 2.27 -30.62 16.90
CA MET A 654 3.07 -29.66 17.70
C MET A 654 4.56 -30.00 17.60
N ALA A 655 4.93 -31.28 17.61
CA ALA A 655 6.31 -31.68 17.39
C ALA A 655 6.83 -31.31 15.99
N GLY A 656 6.01 -31.46 14.94
CA GLY A 656 6.37 -31.02 13.60
C GLY A 656 6.45 -29.50 13.46
N GLY A 657 5.62 -28.76 14.21
CA GLY A 657 5.70 -27.30 14.34
C GLY A 657 7.01 -26.88 15.00
N LEU A 658 7.35 -27.49 16.14
CA LEU A 658 8.60 -27.25 16.84
C LEU A 658 9.83 -27.55 15.96
N ALA A 659 9.83 -28.66 15.21
CA ALA A 659 10.91 -28.94 14.26
C ALA A 659 11.06 -27.82 13.21
N ALA A 660 9.95 -27.22 12.76
CA ALA A 660 9.99 -26.06 11.88
C ALA A 660 10.55 -24.80 12.56
N ASP A 661 10.20 -24.54 13.81
CA ASP A 661 10.76 -23.40 14.56
C ASP A 661 12.26 -23.55 14.80
N LEU A 662 12.71 -24.75 15.18
CA LEU A 662 14.12 -25.04 15.37
C LEU A 662 14.92 -24.81 14.09
N ARG A 663 14.36 -25.16 12.91
CA ARG A 663 14.98 -24.79 11.62
C ARG A 663 15.06 -23.28 11.45
N GLU A 664 13.98 -22.54 11.69
CA GLU A 664 14.00 -21.07 11.53
C GLU A 664 14.92 -20.35 12.54
N LEU A 665 15.24 -21.01 13.66
CA LEU A 665 16.19 -20.53 14.67
C LEU A 665 17.64 -20.99 14.42
N GLY A 666 17.89 -21.77 13.37
CA GLY A 666 19.24 -22.26 13.03
C GLY A 666 19.68 -23.49 13.83
N GLN A 667 18.80 -24.11 14.61
CA GLN A 667 19.05 -25.31 15.42
C GLN A 667 18.75 -26.58 14.61
N TYR A 668 19.53 -26.82 13.56
CA TYR A 668 19.23 -27.83 12.55
C TYR A 668 19.36 -29.27 13.04
N ASP A 669 20.32 -29.57 13.93
CA ASP A 669 20.48 -30.92 14.48
C ASP A 669 19.30 -31.31 15.39
N ASP A 670 18.84 -30.41 16.25
CA ASP A 670 17.64 -30.64 17.08
C ASP A 670 16.38 -30.83 16.22
N ALA A 671 16.26 -30.08 15.12
CA ALA A 671 15.19 -30.27 14.15
C ALA A 671 15.27 -31.64 13.45
N LEU A 672 16.48 -32.11 13.16
CA LEU A 672 16.71 -33.41 12.52
C LEU A 672 16.27 -34.54 13.44
N GLU A 673 16.64 -34.50 14.72
CA GLU A 673 16.21 -35.52 15.69
C GLU A 673 14.69 -35.67 15.74
N LEU A 674 13.96 -34.54 15.70
CA LEU A 674 12.50 -34.56 15.66
C LEU A 674 11.94 -35.09 14.34
N ASP A 675 12.47 -34.66 13.19
CA ASP A 675 11.98 -35.11 11.90
C ASP A 675 12.27 -36.60 11.64
N GLU A 676 13.43 -37.11 12.10
CA GLU A 676 13.82 -38.52 12.04
C GLU A 676 12.92 -39.41 12.91
N TRP A 677 12.37 -38.87 13.99
CA TRP A 677 11.34 -39.53 14.79
C TRP A 677 9.94 -39.40 14.15
N LEU A 678 9.55 -38.21 13.67
CA LEU A 678 8.22 -37.93 13.14
C LEU A 678 7.89 -38.72 11.87
N TYR A 679 8.82 -38.78 10.91
CA TYR A 679 8.58 -39.48 9.65
C TYR A 679 8.19 -40.96 9.83
N PRO A 680 8.97 -41.80 10.54
CA PRO A 680 8.59 -43.20 10.75
C PRO A 680 7.31 -43.34 11.58
N THR A 681 7.05 -42.46 12.55
CA THR A 681 5.81 -42.49 13.34
C THR A 681 4.58 -42.19 12.49
N TYR A 682 4.60 -41.15 11.64
CA TYR A 682 3.49 -40.88 10.72
C TYR A 682 3.28 -42.02 9.71
N ARG A 683 4.39 -42.59 9.21
CA ARG A 683 4.34 -43.74 8.32
C ARG A 683 3.69 -44.95 8.96
N GLU A 684 4.01 -45.26 10.22
CA GLU A 684 3.40 -46.38 10.94
C GLU A 684 1.89 -46.17 11.13
N LEU A 685 1.47 -44.95 11.46
CA LEU A 685 0.06 -44.64 11.73
C LEU A 685 -0.81 -44.55 10.46
N PHE A 686 -0.27 -44.04 9.35
CA PHE A 686 -1.08 -43.71 8.16
C PHE A 686 -0.60 -44.33 6.84
N GLY A 687 0.56 -44.99 6.85
CA GLY A 687 1.21 -45.54 5.66
C GLY A 687 2.02 -44.52 4.86
N GLU A 688 2.76 -45.03 3.86
CA GLU A 688 3.71 -44.25 3.03
C GLU A 688 3.05 -43.21 2.12
N HIS A 689 1.76 -43.37 1.79
CA HIS A 689 1.05 -42.51 0.82
C HIS A 689 0.08 -41.50 1.46
N ASP A 690 0.01 -41.41 2.79
CA ASP A 690 -0.81 -40.38 3.45
C ASP A 690 -0.17 -39.00 3.34
N SER A 691 -1.01 -37.98 3.16
CA SER A 691 -0.56 -36.58 3.04
C SER A 691 0.31 -36.10 4.22
N ARG A 692 0.06 -36.56 5.44
CA ARG A 692 0.83 -36.21 6.64
C ARG A 692 2.20 -36.87 6.65
N THR A 693 2.27 -38.14 6.26
CA THR A 693 3.55 -38.86 6.08
C THR A 693 4.41 -38.16 5.02
N LEU A 694 3.81 -37.78 3.89
CA LEU A 694 4.51 -37.05 2.82
C LEU A 694 4.96 -35.65 3.25
N ASN A 695 4.20 -34.98 4.14
CA ASN A 695 4.62 -33.70 4.72
C ASN A 695 5.81 -33.89 5.68
N ALA A 696 5.76 -34.88 6.57
CA ALA A 696 6.88 -35.19 7.47
C ALA A 696 8.15 -35.58 6.68
N GLN A 697 7.99 -36.37 5.61
CA GLN A 697 9.08 -36.72 4.72
C GLN A 697 9.69 -35.48 4.03
N ASN A 698 8.87 -34.58 3.52
CA ASN A 698 9.33 -33.31 2.92
C ASN A 698 10.06 -32.42 3.94
N ASN A 699 9.59 -32.38 5.20
CA ASN A 699 10.25 -31.63 6.26
C ASN A 699 11.63 -32.21 6.59
N LEU A 700 11.74 -33.54 6.70
CA LEU A 700 13.02 -34.22 6.86
C LEU A 700 13.98 -33.91 5.70
N GLY A 701 13.50 -33.94 4.45
CA GLY A 701 14.28 -33.54 3.27
C GLY A 701 14.81 -32.10 3.39
N PHE A 702 13.96 -31.18 3.84
CA PHE A 702 14.35 -29.79 4.06
C PHE A 702 15.39 -29.62 5.18
N THR A 703 15.24 -30.31 6.31
CA THR A 703 16.24 -30.30 7.40
C THR A 703 17.58 -30.86 6.95
N LEU A 704 17.58 -31.98 6.22
CA LEU A 704 18.80 -32.55 5.63
C LEU A 704 19.49 -31.58 4.67
N ARG A 705 18.72 -30.80 3.91
CA ARG A 705 19.26 -29.74 3.04
C ARG A 705 19.92 -28.62 3.84
N LEU A 706 19.29 -28.16 4.92
CA LEU A 706 19.85 -27.12 5.80
C LEU A 706 21.14 -27.57 6.49
N LEU A 707 21.28 -28.87 6.78
CA LEU A 707 22.50 -29.49 7.29
C LEU A 707 23.57 -29.78 6.22
N GLY A 708 23.31 -29.41 4.95
CA GLY A 708 24.25 -29.65 3.86
C GLY A 708 24.31 -31.09 3.35
N ARG A 709 23.41 -31.98 3.79
CA ARG A 709 23.33 -33.39 3.37
C ARG A 709 22.54 -33.54 2.06
N TYR A 710 22.97 -32.84 1.02
CA TYR A 710 22.19 -32.63 -0.22
C TYR A 710 21.80 -33.91 -0.96
N GLU A 711 22.64 -34.95 -1.00
CA GLU A 711 22.27 -36.22 -1.63
C GLU A 711 21.17 -36.97 -0.87
N GLN A 712 21.18 -36.90 0.47
CA GLN A 712 20.14 -37.51 1.29
C GLN A 712 18.81 -36.75 1.12
N ALA A 713 18.86 -35.41 1.13
CA ALA A 713 17.71 -34.56 0.83
C ALA A 713 17.11 -34.89 -0.54
N ARG A 714 17.93 -34.94 -1.60
CA ARG A 714 17.50 -35.32 -2.95
C ARG A 714 16.80 -36.67 -2.99
N GLY A 715 17.35 -37.68 -2.30
CA GLY A 715 16.77 -39.03 -2.24
C GLY A 715 15.41 -39.08 -1.53
N ILE A 716 15.21 -38.21 -0.54
CA ILE A 716 13.92 -38.04 0.15
C ILE A 716 12.94 -37.30 -0.75
N ASP A 717 13.33 -36.14 -1.28
CA ASP A 717 12.46 -35.26 -2.09
C ASP A 717 12.04 -35.90 -3.42
N THR A 718 12.90 -36.72 -4.03
CA THR A 718 12.55 -37.50 -5.23
C THR A 718 11.39 -38.44 -4.94
N ARG A 719 11.47 -39.21 -3.84
CA ARG A 719 10.41 -40.16 -3.45
C ARG A 719 9.11 -39.43 -3.11
N THR A 720 9.19 -38.32 -2.39
CA THR A 720 8.03 -37.49 -2.06
C THR A 720 7.37 -36.90 -3.30
N LEU A 721 8.16 -36.38 -4.26
CA LEU A 721 7.66 -35.85 -5.52
C LEU A 721 6.94 -36.92 -6.35
N GLU A 722 7.52 -38.12 -6.46
CA GLU A 722 6.90 -39.25 -7.16
C GLU A 722 5.57 -39.67 -6.52
N ALA A 723 5.54 -39.80 -5.19
CA ALA A 723 4.32 -40.12 -4.46
C ALA A 723 3.24 -39.05 -4.62
N ARG A 724 3.58 -37.75 -4.52
CA ARG A 724 2.64 -36.65 -4.72
C ARG A 724 2.14 -36.56 -6.16
N ARG A 725 2.98 -36.85 -7.17
CA ARG A 725 2.54 -36.92 -8.58
C ARG A 725 1.50 -38.02 -8.79
N GLN A 726 1.65 -39.18 -8.13
CA GLN A 726 0.68 -40.27 -8.22
C GLN A 726 -0.64 -39.91 -7.53
N LEU A 727 -0.55 -39.39 -6.29
CA LEU A 727 -1.70 -39.11 -5.42
C LEU A 727 -2.45 -37.83 -5.82
N LEU A 728 -1.75 -36.70 -5.94
CA LEU A 728 -2.30 -35.36 -6.09
C LEU A 728 -2.25 -34.83 -7.53
N LYS A 729 -1.54 -35.51 -8.42
CA LYS A 729 -1.27 -35.10 -9.82
C LYS A 729 -0.35 -33.88 -9.91
N GLY A 730 0.05 -33.54 -11.15
CA GLY A 730 1.14 -32.59 -11.42
C GLY A 730 0.85 -31.14 -11.04
N ARG A 731 -0.41 -30.69 -11.16
CA ARG A 731 -0.80 -29.29 -10.92
C ARG A 731 -1.20 -28.98 -9.49
N HIS A 732 -1.12 -29.94 -8.58
CA HIS A 732 -1.45 -29.69 -7.19
C HIS A 732 -0.36 -28.85 -6.52
N PRO A 733 -0.68 -27.82 -5.71
CA PRO A 733 0.31 -26.95 -5.05
C PRO A 733 1.41 -27.72 -4.31
N TRP A 734 1.06 -28.74 -3.52
CA TRP A 734 2.06 -29.59 -2.86
C TRP A 734 2.97 -30.40 -3.80
N THR A 735 2.49 -30.84 -4.97
CA THR A 735 3.35 -31.50 -5.97
C THR A 735 4.31 -30.48 -6.57
N LEU A 736 3.84 -29.28 -6.89
CA LEU A 736 4.67 -28.19 -7.40
C LEU A 736 5.71 -27.76 -6.36
N PHE A 737 5.37 -27.76 -5.07
CA PHE A 737 6.30 -27.48 -3.96
C PHE A 737 7.44 -28.50 -3.91
N SER A 738 7.11 -29.80 -3.94
CA SER A 738 8.15 -30.85 -3.95
C SER A 738 9.05 -30.79 -5.19
N GLU A 739 8.51 -30.33 -6.33
CA GLU A 739 9.31 -30.15 -7.54
C GLU A 739 10.30 -28.98 -7.41
N VAL A 740 9.94 -27.91 -6.68
CA VAL A 740 10.89 -26.85 -6.30
C VAL A 740 11.97 -27.42 -5.38
N SER A 741 11.60 -28.15 -4.33
CA SER A 741 12.55 -28.80 -3.41
C SER A 741 13.56 -29.66 -4.18
N TYR A 742 13.07 -30.51 -5.08
CA TYR A 742 13.93 -31.35 -5.93
C TYR A 742 14.84 -30.52 -6.84
N ALA A 743 14.34 -29.46 -7.47
CA ALA A 743 15.15 -28.58 -8.31
C ALA A 743 16.23 -27.82 -7.51
N VAL A 744 15.93 -27.43 -6.27
CA VAL A 744 16.91 -26.85 -5.34
C VAL A 744 18.03 -27.86 -5.05
N ASP A 745 17.69 -29.11 -4.72
CA ASP A 745 18.71 -30.14 -4.43
C ASP A 745 19.62 -30.38 -5.64
N LEU A 746 19.04 -30.46 -6.84
CA LEU A 746 19.79 -30.59 -8.08
C LEU A 746 20.76 -29.43 -8.29
N ARG A 747 20.31 -28.20 -8.03
CA ARG A 747 21.15 -27.00 -8.13
C ARG A 747 22.28 -27.03 -7.10
N LEU A 748 21.99 -27.38 -5.85
CA LEU A 748 22.99 -27.46 -4.79
C LEU A 748 24.06 -28.53 -5.09
N LEU A 749 23.69 -29.63 -5.74
CA LEU A 749 24.60 -30.69 -6.20
C LEU A 749 25.35 -30.36 -7.51
N GLY A 750 25.11 -29.20 -8.13
CA GLY A 750 25.77 -28.78 -9.37
C GLY A 750 25.13 -29.26 -10.67
N ARG A 751 23.94 -29.88 -10.61
CA ARG A 751 23.17 -30.34 -11.79
C ARG A 751 22.34 -29.19 -12.36
N TYR A 752 22.99 -28.07 -12.72
CA TYR A 752 22.34 -26.79 -13.03
C TYR A 752 21.38 -26.83 -14.21
N THR A 753 21.74 -27.51 -15.31
CA THR A 753 20.92 -27.59 -16.53
C THR A 753 19.62 -28.36 -16.32
N GLU A 754 19.66 -29.42 -15.52
CA GLU A 754 18.47 -30.18 -15.16
C GLU A 754 17.59 -29.41 -14.16
N ALA A 755 18.21 -28.77 -13.16
CA ALA A 755 17.51 -27.90 -12.23
C ALA A 755 16.77 -26.77 -12.96
N GLU A 756 17.42 -26.07 -13.90
CA GLU A 756 16.79 -25.02 -14.71
C GLU A 756 15.62 -25.55 -15.55
N SER A 757 15.80 -26.71 -16.20
CA SER A 757 14.76 -27.32 -17.04
C SER A 757 13.49 -27.66 -16.25
N ILE A 758 13.66 -28.24 -15.06
CA ILE A 758 12.55 -28.56 -14.15
C ILE A 758 11.92 -27.28 -13.61
N GLN A 759 12.73 -26.36 -13.10
CA GLN A 759 12.26 -25.14 -12.46
C GLN A 759 11.52 -24.22 -13.45
N THR A 760 11.95 -24.15 -14.71
CA THR A 760 11.28 -23.37 -15.77
C THR A 760 9.85 -23.86 -16.01
N LYS A 761 9.67 -25.19 -16.10
CA LYS A 761 8.33 -25.80 -16.28
C LYS A 761 7.49 -25.59 -15.02
N ASN A 762 8.08 -25.79 -13.85
CA ASN A 762 7.42 -25.64 -12.56
C ASN A 762 6.89 -24.20 -12.34
N VAL A 763 7.70 -23.17 -12.63
CA VAL A 763 7.29 -21.75 -12.54
C VAL A 763 6.10 -21.45 -13.46
N ARG A 764 6.08 -22.02 -14.68
CA ARG A 764 4.93 -21.85 -15.58
C ARG A 764 3.65 -22.42 -14.97
N GLU A 765 3.71 -23.61 -14.39
CA GLU A 765 2.55 -24.23 -13.75
C GLU A 765 2.15 -23.48 -12.47
N TYR A 766 3.10 -22.98 -11.67
CA TYR A 766 2.80 -22.13 -10.52
C TYR A 766 2.07 -20.84 -10.90
N ARG A 767 2.49 -20.16 -11.97
CA ARG A 767 1.79 -18.96 -12.47
C ARG A 767 0.35 -19.26 -12.86
N ILE A 768 0.09 -20.42 -13.46
CA ILE A 768 -1.26 -20.85 -13.86
C ILE A 768 -2.11 -21.19 -12.63
N VAL A 769 -1.54 -21.89 -11.66
CA VAL A 769 -2.29 -22.44 -10.51
C VAL A 769 -2.45 -21.40 -9.40
N MET A 770 -1.39 -20.69 -9.03
CA MET A 770 -1.34 -19.81 -7.87
C MET A 770 -1.35 -18.32 -8.23
N GLY A 771 -1.19 -17.98 -9.52
CA GLY A 771 -1.02 -16.59 -9.98
C GLY A 771 0.44 -16.11 -9.88
N PRO A 772 0.79 -15.04 -10.62
CA PRO A 772 2.17 -14.54 -10.73
C PRO A 772 2.70 -13.85 -9.46
N ASP A 773 1.83 -13.25 -8.64
CA ASP A 773 2.20 -12.52 -7.43
C ASP A 773 2.09 -13.36 -6.14
N ASN A 774 1.76 -14.65 -6.25
CA ASN A 774 1.74 -15.52 -5.08
C ASN A 774 3.16 -15.80 -4.56
N GLN A 775 3.33 -15.82 -3.25
CA GLN A 775 4.62 -16.08 -2.61
C GLN A 775 5.31 -17.37 -3.06
N ASN A 776 4.57 -18.46 -3.28
CA ASN A 776 5.16 -19.73 -3.72
C ASN A 776 5.61 -19.65 -5.18
N THR A 777 4.88 -18.90 -6.01
CA THR A 777 5.31 -18.57 -7.38
C THR A 777 6.58 -17.73 -7.35
N LEU A 778 6.64 -16.68 -6.52
CA LEU A 778 7.83 -15.84 -6.36
C LEU A 778 9.04 -16.63 -5.84
N ARG A 779 8.83 -17.58 -4.92
CA ARG A 779 9.89 -18.48 -4.43
C ARG A 779 10.38 -19.44 -5.53
N ALA A 780 9.47 -19.97 -6.34
CA ALA A 780 9.84 -20.77 -7.50
C ALA A 780 10.60 -19.95 -8.56
N GLU A 781 10.21 -18.69 -8.77
CA GLU A 781 10.91 -17.75 -9.65
C GLU A 781 12.29 -17.37 -9.09
N HIS A 782 12.42 -17.22 -7.77
CA HIS A 782 13.70 -16.99 -7.10
C HIS A 782 14.67 -18.13 -7.38
N ASN A 783 14.24 -19.37 -7.18
CA ASN A 783 15.08 -20.54 -7.49
C ASN A 783 15.40 -20.62 -8.99
N LEU A 784 14.47 -20.25 -9.88
CA LEU A 784 14.74 -20.18 -11.32
C LEU A 784 15.83 -19.16 -11.65
N ALA A 785 15.78 -18.01 -10.99
CA ALA A 785 16.79 -16.96 -11.15
C ALA A 785 18.18 -17.46 -10.73
N LEU A 786 18.26 -18.18 -9.60
CA LEU A 786 19.49 -18.83 -9.15
C LEU A 786 19.96 -19.95 -10.10
N CYS A 787 19.05 -20.77 -10.63
CA CYS A 787 19.38 -21.76 -11.67
C CYS A 787 20.00 -21.09 -12.89
N LYS A 788 19.39 -20.01 -13.38
CA LYS A 788 19.87 -19.25 -14.54
C LYS A 788 21.20 -18.56 -14.28
N LEU A 789 21.38 -18.01 -13.07
CA LEU A 789 22.63 -17.41 -12.65
C LEU A 789 23.76 -18.46 -12.70
N ARG A 790 23.54 -19.63 -12.10
CA ARG A 790 24.52 -20.72 -12.09
C ARG A 790 24.73 -21.35 -13.46
N GLY A 791 23.71 -21.38 -14.32
CA GLY A 791 23.80 -21.80 -15.73
C GLY A 791 24.47 -20.79 -16.67
N GLY A 792 24.69 -19.54 -16.21
CA GLY A 792 25.39 -18.49 -16.98
C GLY A 792 24.50 -17.51 -17.74
N ASP A 793 23.16 -17.62 -17.68
CA ASP A 793 22.21 -16.67 -18.28
C ASP A 793 21.99 -15.46 -17.35
N ARG A 794 23.03 -14.62 -17.27
CA ARG A 794 23.11 -13.46 -16.38
C ARG A 794 21.98 -12.45 -16.60
N ALA A 795 21.64 -12.19 -17.86
CA ALA A 795 20.65 -11.17 -18.20
C ALA A 795 19.25 -11.60 -17.77
N ALA A 796 18.88 -12.88 -17.95
CA ALA A 796 17.59 -13.37 -17.46
C ALA A 796 17.58 -13.52 -15.94
N ALA A 797 18.69 -13.93 -15.33
CA ALA A 797 18.81 -14.03 -13.88
C ALA A 797 18.59 -12.68 -13.18
N GLY A 798 19.25 -11.62 -13.63
CA GLY A 798 19.09 -10.26 -13.06
C GLY A 798 17.65 -9.78 -13.11
N ARG A 799 17.00 -9.84 -14.28
CA ARG A 799 15.58 -9.45 -14.43
C ARG A 799 14.64 -10.24 -13.53
N LEU A 800 14.90 -11.54 -13.33
CA LEU A 800 14.08 -12.36 -12.45
C LEU A 800 14.33 -12.04 -10.98
N LEU A 801 15.59 -11.89 -10.56
CA LEU A 801 15.93 -11.57 -9.17
C LEU A 801 15.24 -10.29 -8.71
N THR A 802 15.27 -9.24 -9.53
CA THR A 802 14.69 -7.98 -9.10
C THR A 802 13.16 -7.96 -9.17
N ARG A 803 12.55 -8.56 -10.20
CA ARG A 803 11.09 -8.80 -10.22
C ARG A 803 10.62 -9.56 -8.98
N VAL A 804 11.36 -10.60 -8.59
CA VAL A 804 11.06 -11.42 -7.41
C VAL A 804 11.18 -10.61 -6.13
N LEU A 805 12.30 -9.89 -5.94
CA LEU A 805 12.52 -9.06 -4.76
C LEU A 805 11.37 -8.06 -4.57
N GLU A 806 10.94 -7.43 -5.65
CA GLU A 806 9.84 -6.46 -5.63
C GLU A 806 8.47 -7.07 -5.38
N GLY A 807 8.22 -8.25 -5.96
CA GLY A 807 7.03 -9.04 -5.67
C GLY A 807 6.94 -9.37 -4.18
N LEU A 808 8.06 -9.81 -3.60
CA LEU A 808 8.16 -10.18 -2.20
C LEU A 808 8.06 -8.96 -1.28
N GLU A 809 8.75 -7.85 -1.58
CA GLU A 809 8.63 -6.60 -0.82
C GLU A 809 7.20 -6.05 -0.81
N ARG A 810 6.50 -6.13 -1.96
CA ARG A 810 5.12 -5.67 -2.08
C ARG A 810 4.16 -6.56 -1.32
N LYS A 811 4.37 -7.88 -1.36
CA LYS A 811 3.42 -8.85 -0.79
C LYS A 811 3.66 -9.12 0.69
N LEU A 812 4.92 -9.27 1.10
CA LEU A 812 5.32 -9.72 2.43
C LEU A 812 6.05 -8.65 3.24
N GLY A 813 6.45 -7.54 2.62
CA GLY A 813 7.28 -6.51 3.24
C GLY A 813 8.78 -6.80 3.12
N ASP A 814 9.60 -5.82 3.51
CA ASP A 814 11.05 -5.84 3.39
C ASP A 814 11.76 -6.57 4.54
N THR A 815 11.05 -6.91 5.61
CA THR A 815 11.57 -7.67 6.76
C THR A 815 11.27 -9.17 6.68
N HIS A 816 10.50 -9.64 5.71
CA HIS A 816 10.18 -11.07 5.61
C HIS A 816 11.41 -11.89 5.17
N THR A 817 11.61 -13.08 5.74
CA THR A 817 12.81 -13.92 5.49
C THR A 817 13.00 -14.28 4.01
N HIS A 818 11.92 -14.54 3.28
CA HIS A 818 11.97 -14.73 1.81
C HIS A 818 12.42 -13.47 1.07
N THR A 819 11.94 -12.29 1.47
CA THR A 819 12.36 -11.02 0.86
C THR A 819 13.85 -10.80 1.10
N LEU A 820 14.32 -11.07 2.32
CA LEU A 820 15.74 -10.97 2.67
C LEU A 820 16.59 -11.98 1.90
N ALA A 821 16.11 -13.21 1.69
CA ALA A 821 16.81 -14.20 0.87
C ALA A 821 16.96 -13.76 -0.60
N ALA A 822 15.91 -13.16 -1.17
CA ALA A 822 15.97 -12.56 -2.50
C ALA A 822 16.93 -11.35 -2.54
N ALA A 823 16.94 -10.51 -1.49
CA ALA A 823 17.84 -9.36 -1.37
C ALA A 823 19.31 -9.77 -1.25
N VAL A 824 19.63 -10.85 -0.51
CA VAL A 824 20.98 -11.45 -0.50
C VAL A 824 21.40 -11.83 -1.91
N SER A 825 20.52 -12.51 -2.65
CA SER A 825 20.80 -12.98 -4.01
C SER A 825 21.01 -11.80 -4.97
N GLN A 826 20.20 -10.74 -4.83
CA GLN A 826 20.35 -9.49 -5.59
C GLN A 826 21.67 -8.78 -5.26
N SER A 827 22.08 -8.73 -3.99
CA SER A 827 23.37 -8.12 -3.58
C SER A 827 24.55 -8.89 -4.18
N CYS A 828 24.55 -10.22 -4.13
CA CYS A 828 25.60 -11.03 -4.77
C CYS A 828 25.63 -10.80 -6.28
N PHE A 829 24.46 -10.77 -6.93
CA PHE A 829 24.37 -10.48 -8.36
C PHE A 829 24.94 -9.10 -8.70
N ALA A 830 24.55 -8.05 -7.97
CA ALA A 830 25.05 -6.69 -8.16
C ALA A 830 26.57 -6.61 -8.03
N ARG A 831 27.13 -7.28 -7.00
CA ARG A 831 28.58 -7.36 -6.77
C ARG A 831 29.32 -8.03 -7.93
N GLU A 832 28.82 -9.17 -8.41
CA GLU A 832 29.44 -9.91 -9.52
C GLU A 832 29.40 -9.16 -10.85
N HIS A 833 28.45 -8.24 -11.02
CA HIS A 833 28.19 -7.55 -12.29
C HIS A 833 28.54 -6.05 -12.26
N GLY A 834 29.21 -5.60 -11.20
CA GLY A 834 29.87 -4.30 -11.15
C GLY A 834 29.04 -3.14 -10.57
N ASP A 835 27.83 -3.41 -10.09
CA ASP A 835 27.04 -2.41 -9.35
C ASP A 835 27.36 -2.51 -7.84
N ILE A 836 28.54 -2.03 -7.48
CA ILE A 836 29.09 -2.18 -6.13
C ILE A 836 28.32 -1.33 -5.11
N ASP A 837 27.80 -0.16 -5.52
CA ASP A 837 27.01 0.70 -4.66
C ASP A 837 25.68 0.03 -4.28
N GLN A 838 24.95 -0.52 -5.26
CA GLN A 838 23.76 -1.31 -4.99
C GLN A 838 24.07 -2.53 -4.11
N ALA A 839 25.18 -3.23 -4.38
CA ALA A 839 25.57 -4.40 -3.59
C ALA A 839 25.84 -4.05 -2.12
N ARG A 840 26.48 -2.90 -1.87
CA ARG A 840 26.77 -2.38 -0.52
C ARG A 840 25.49 -2.01 0.20
N GLU A 841 24.66 -1.15 -0.40
CA GLU A 841 23.38 -0.74 0.18
C GLU A 841 22.51 -1.97 0.53
N ALA A 842 22.38 -2.92 -0.41
CA ALA A 842 21.58 -4.12 -0.20
C ALA A 842 22.15 -5.02 0.91
N SER A 843 23.46 -5.25 0.96
CA SER A 843 24.07 -6.12 1.98
C SER A 843 24.01 -5.53 3.39
N GLU A 844 24.26 -4.23 3.56
CA GLU A 844 24.11 -3.53 4.86
C GLU A 844 22.65 -3.56 5.34
N SER A 845 21.73 -3.29 4.42
CA SER A 845 20.27 -3.33 4.63
C SER A 845 19.77 -4.72 5.06
N VAL A 846 20.30 -5.78 4.46
CA VAL A 846 19.98 -7.17 4.83
C VAL A 846 20.53 -7.54 6.20
N LEU A 847 21.78 -7.20 6.50
CA LEU A 847 22.41 -7.51 7.78
C LEU A 847 21.64 -6.89 8.95
N ALA A 848 21.36 -5.59 8.86
CA ALA A 848 20.60 -4.88 9.88
C ALA A 848 19.22 -5.51 10.12
N ARG A 849 18.54 -5.97 9.06
CA ARG A 849 17.23 -6.63 9.19
C ARG A 849 17.32 -8.04 9.75
N TYR A 850 18.31 -8.85 9.35
CA TYR A 850 18.49 -10.17 9.96
C TYR A 850 18.83 -10.07 11.44
N GLU A 851 19.66 -9.11 11.85
CA GLU A 851 20.00 -8.88 13.26
C GLU A 851 18.80 -8.46 14.12
N LEU A 852 17.79 -7.83 13.52
CA LEU A 852 16.53 -7.50 14.21
C LEU A 852 15.59 -8.70 14.37
N LEU A 853 15.67 -9.70 13.48
CA LEU A 853 14.69 -10.79 13.35
C LEU A 853 15.16 -12.13 13.91
N LEU A 854 16.46 -12.39 13.81
CA LEU A 854 17.06 -13.69 14.09
C LEU A 854 17.97 -13.60 15.32
N PRO A 855 18.09 -14.68 16.10
CA PRO A 855 18.98 -14.69 17.25
C PRO A 855 20.44 -14.46 16.84
N GLU A 856 21.23 -13.91 17.77
CA GLU A 856 22.67 -13.76 17.58
C GLU A 856 23.31 -15.11 17.25
N GLY A 857 24.24 -15.12 16.30
CA GLY A 857 24.87 -16.35 15.82
C GLY A 857 24.04 -17.17 14.83
N HIS A 858 22.86 -16.68 14.40
CA HIS A 858 22.09 -17.38 13.37
C HIS A 858 22.90 -17.54 12.06
N PRO A 859 22.92 -18.74 11.44
CA PRO A 859 23.72 -19.00 10.23
C PRO A 859 23.47 -18.02 9.07
N PHE A 860 22.25 -17.50 8.93
CA PHE A 860 21.93 -16.54 7.87
C PHE A 860 22.55 -15.16 8.09
N ILE A 861 22.68 -14.69 9.34
CA ILE A 861 23.43 -13.46 9.66
C ILE A 861 24.90 -13.67 9.28
N ILE A 862 25.47 -14.78 9.74
CA ILE A 862 26.89 -15.10 9.52
C ILE A 862 27.22 -15.23 8.03
N GLY A 863 26.34 -15.88 7.26
CA GLY A 863 26.47 -16.04 5.82
C GLY A 863 26.29 -14.72 5.04
N ALA A 864 25.29 -13.91 5.40
CA ALA A 864 25.11 -12.57 4.81
C ALA A 864 26.33 -11.68 5.10
N ARG A 865 26.92 -11.81 6.28
CA ARG A 865 28.14 -11.11 6.69
C ARG A 865 29.34 -11.54 5.85
N ALA A 866 29.47 -12.84 5.55
CA ALA A 866 30.49 -13.35 4.65
C ALA A 866 30.35 -12.78 3.22
N ASN A 867 29.12 -12.63 2.72
CA ASN A 867 28.87 -11.97 1.44
C ASN A 867 29.23 -10.46 1.49
N HIS A 868 28.88 -9.77 2.59
CA HIS A 868 29.22 -8.37 2.79
C HIS A 868 30.75 -8.15 2.83
N ALA A 869 31.53 -9.07 3.41
CA ALA A 869 32.99 -9.03 3.35
C ALA A 869 33.52 -9.01 1.92
N LEU A 870 32.90 -9.77 1.00
CA LEU A 870 33.26 -9.74 -0.42
C LEU A 870 32.86 -8.43 -1.12
N VAL A 871 31.79 -7.77 -0.67
CA VAL A 871 31.41 -6.42 -1.12
C VAL A 871 32.44 -5.40 -0.66
N LEU A 872 32.83 -5.40 0.62
CA LEU A 872 33.86 -4.52 1.17
C LEU A 872 35.20 -4.70 0.46
N ARG A 873 35.57 -5.94 0.14
CA ARG A 873 36.73 -6.24 -0.71
C ARG A 873 36.64 -5.52 -2.05
N SER A 874 35.47 -5.55 -2.69
CA SER A 874 35.25 -4.95 -4.02
C SER A 874 35.27 -3.42 -3.98
N VAL A 875 34.86 -2.82 -2.85
CA VAL A 875 35.02 -1.38 -2.58
C VAL A 875 36.49 -1.00 -2.32
N GLY A 876 37.31 -1.94 -1.82
CA GLY A 876 38.72 -1.73 -1.51
C GLY A 876 39.03 -1.66 -0.01
N GLU A 877 38.05 -1.89 0.86
CA GLU A 877 38.19 -1.95 2.32
C GLU A 877 38.75 -3.32 2.76
N ARG A 878 40.00 -3.60 2.39
CA ARG A 878 40.61 -4.94 2.51
C ARG A 878 40.75 -5.45 3.95
N ASP A 879 41.21 -4.60 4.86
CA ASP A 879 41.43 -5.00 6.26
C ASP A 879 40.11 -5.31 6.97
N HIS A 880 39.09 -4.48 6.71
CA HIS A 880 37.75 -4.70 7.25
C HIS A 880 37.14 -5.97 6.68
N ALA A 881 37.23 -6.18 5.37
CA ALA A 881 36.80 -7.42 4.73
C ALA A 881 37.48 -8.66 5.34
N HIS A 882 38.79 -8.60 5.59
CA HIS A 882 39.56 -9.70 6.18
C HIS A 882 39.08 -10.03 7.60
N VAL A 883 38.95 -9.03 8.48
CA VAL A 883 38.43 -9.25 9.84
C VAL A 883 37.05 -9.89 9.80
N LEU A 884 36.18 -9.35 8.93
CA LEU A 884 34.79 -9.78 8.85
C LEU A 884 34.66 -11.23 8.37
N ILE A 885 35.46 -11.66 7.39
CA ILE A 885 35.40 -13.05 6.91
C ILE A 885 36.01 -14.07 7.89
N GLU A 886 37.05 -13.69 8.63
CA GLU A 886 37.63 -14.56 9.67
C GLU A 886 36.62 -14.81 10.80
N GLN A 887 35.92 -13.74 11.21
CA GLN A 887 34.79 -13.85 12.15
C GLN A 887 33.69 -14.74 11.57
N SER A 888 33.26 -14.52 10.33
CA SER A 888 32.23 -15.37 9.70
C SER A 888 32.64 -16.85 9.62
N LEU A 889 33.91 -17.16 9.33
CA LEU A 889 34.40 -18.53 9.33
C LEU A 889 34.36 -19.17 10.73
N ALA A 890 34.85 -18.46 11.74
CA ALA A 890 34.82 -18.93 13.12
C ALA A 890 33.38 -19.16 13.61
N ASP A 891 32.50 -18.16 13.43
CA ASP A 891 31.12 -18.21 13.88
C ASP A 891 30.33 -19.31 13.15
N MET A 892 30.49 -19.44 11.83
CA MET A 892 29.81 -20.49 11.06
C MET A 892 30.27 -21.89 11.45
N SER A 893 31.56 -22.04 11.75
CA SER A 893 32.13 -23.32 12.20
C SER A 893 31.65 -23.70 13.59
N ALA A 894 31.46 -22.71 14.48
CA ALA A 894 30.87 -22.92 15.80
C ALA A 894 29.38 -23.26 15.70
N ALA A 895 28.64 -22.61 14.80
CA ALA A 895 27.20 -22.81 14.65
C ALA A 895 26.82 -24.14 14.01
N LEU A 896 27.50 -24.53 12.92
CA LEU A 896 27.11 -25.70 12.09
C LEU A 896 28.19 -26.78 11.97
N GLY A 897 29.37 -26.56 12.56
CA GLY A 897 30.52 -27.46 12.41
C GLY A 897 31.39 -27.14 11.20
N GLU A 898 32.66 -27.53 11.29
CA GLU A 898 33.70 -27.17 10.31
C GLU A 898 33.57 -27.88 8.95
N THR A 899 32.79 -28.97 8.88
CA THR A 899 32.54 -29.73 7.65
C THR A 899 31.27 -29.27 6.93
N HIS A 900 30.48 -28.39 7.54
CA HIS A 900 29.25 -27.90 6.93
C HIS A 900 29.54 -27.09 5.65
N PRO A 901 28.77 -27.25 4.56
CA PRO A 901 29.01 -26.55 3.30
C PRO A 901 29.10 -25.02 3.44
N TYR A 902 28.36 -24.42 4.37
CA TYR A 902 28.47 -22.98 4.64
C TYR A 902 29.78 -22.59 5.34
N ALA A 903 30.28 -23.41 6.27
CA ALA A 903 31.59 -23.19 6.89
C ALA A 903 32.72 -23.35 5.88
N LEU A 904 32.63 -24.37 5.02
CA LEU A 904 33.57 -24.60 3.91
C LEU A 904 33.54 -23.44 2.90
N GLY A 905 32.35 -22.90 2.61
CA GLY A 905 32.18 -21.71 1.79
C GLY A 905 32.84 -20.47 2.38
N CYS A 906 32.63 -20.22 3.68
CA CYS A 906 33.34 -19.16 4.41
C CYS A 906 34.86 -19.38 4.37
N ALA A 907 35.33 -20.63 4.47
CA ALA A 907 36.75 -20.96 4.43
C ALA A 907 37.40 -20.64 3.06
N VAL A 908 36.70 -20.91 1.94
CA VAL A 908 37.15 -20.51 0.60
C VAL A 908 37.35 -18.99 0.52
N ASN A 909 36.39 -18.23 1.03
CA ASN A 909 36.45 -16.77 1.05
C ASN A 909 37.54 -16.26 2.01
N ALA A 910 37.67 -16.85 3.20
CA ALA A 910 38.70 -16.48 4.17
C ALA A 910 40.10 -16.72 3.61
N ALA A 911 40.36 -17.87 2.98
CA ALA A 911 41.63 -18.13 2.29
C ALA A 911 41.92 -17.09 1.21
N ALA A 912 40.90 -16.64 0.47
CA ALA A 912 41.06 -15.58 -0.53
C ALA A 912 41.48 -14.23 0.07
N LEU A 913 40.94 -13.89 1.24
CA LEU A 913 41.21 -12.62 1.90
C LEU A 913 42.52 -12.66 2.69
N ARG A 914 42.90 -13.79 3.29
CA ARG A 914 44.26 -14.05 3.82
C ARG A 914 45.32 -13.85 2.75
N ASN A 915 45.12 -14.44 1.57
CA ASN A 915 46.00 -14.25 0.42
C ASN A 915 46.13 -12.77 0.03
N LEU A 916 45.01 -12.05 0.01
CA LEU A 916 44.95 -10.63 -0.35
C LEU A 916 45.72 -9.71 0.63
N VAL A 917 45.75 -10.05 1.92
CA VAL A 917 46.52 -9.31 2.95
C VAL A 917 47.97 -9.82 3.08
N GLY A 918 48.37 -10.80 2.27
CA GLY A 918 49.75 -11.32 2.21
C GLY A 918 50.03 -12.53 3.09
N ASP A 919 49.04 -13.06 3.81
CA ASP A 919 49.16 -14.30 4.59
C ASP A 919 48.93 -15.53 3.71
N THR A 920 49.88 -15.76 2.80
CA THR A 920 49.74 -16.79 1.75
C THR A 920 49.91 -18.22 2.26
N GLU A 921 50.65 -18.42 3.35
CA GLU A 921 50.87 -19.74 3.96
C GLU A 921 49.59 -20.23 4.64
N SER A 922 49.02 -19.42 5.54
CA SER A 922 47.75 -19.75 6.19
C SER A 922 46.57 -19.83 5.22
N ALA A 923 46.63 -19.13 4.08
CA ALA A 923 45.65 -19.27 3.01
C ALA A 923 45.73 -20.66 2.33
N ALA A 924 46.94 -21.13 2.00
CA ALA A 924 47.14 -22.41 1.36
C ALA A 924 46.79 -23.58 2.29
N ASP A 925 47.16 -23.49 3.58
CA ASP A 925 46.82 -24.50 4.60
C ASP A 925 45.30 -24.61 4.78
N LEU A 926 44.61 -23.47 4.89
CA LEU A 926 43.16 -23.44 4.99
C LEU A 926 42.49 -24.03 3.74
N SER A 927 42.97 -23.66 2.55
CA SER A 927 42.49 -24.22 1.28
C SER A 927 42.68 -25.74 1.21
N GLN A 928 43.82 -26.27 1.67
CA GLN A 928 44.08 -27.71 1.70
C GLN A 928 43.12 -28.45 2.64
N ILE A 929 42.92 -27.94 3.86
CA ILE A 929 41.99 -28.52 4.83
C ILE A 929 40.55 -28.45 4.31
N THR A 930 40.18 -27.34 3.68
CA THR A 930 38.84 -27.13 3.09
C THR A 930 38.56 -28.17 2.00
N ILE A 931 39.54 -28.46 1.14
CA ILE A 931 39.40 -29.50 0.09
C ILE A 931 39.20 -30.89 0.70
N LEU A 932 39.96 -31.23 1.73
CA LEU A 932 39.85 -32.53 2.40
C LEU A 932 38.43 -32.70 2.97
N ARG A 933 37.99 -31.74 3.80
CA ARG A 933 36.65 -31.75 4.41
C ARG A 933 35.55 -31.74 3.36
N ALA A 934 35.64 -30.90 2.33
CA ALA A 934 34.66 -30.85 1.25
C ALA A 934 34.60 -32.16 0.44
N THR A 935 35.74 -32.82 0.23
CA THR A 935 35.78 -34.12 -0.46
C THR A 935 35.10 -35.21 0.36
N GLU A 936 35.31 -35.24 1.67
CA GLU A 936 34.67 -36.21 2.56
C GLU A 936 33.15 -36.01 2.67
N THR A 937 32.69 -34.75 2.77
CA THR A 937 31.27 -34.45 3.01
C THR A 937 30.44 -34.36 1.72
N LEU A 938 30.97 -33.73 0.67
CA LEU A 938 30.22 -33.44 -0.57
C LEU A 938 30.70 -34.25 -1.77
N GLY A 939 31.87 -34.87 -1.69
CA GLY A 939 32.51 -35.58 -2.79
C GLY A 939 33.47 -34.71 -3.60
N ARG A 940 34.41 -35.38 -4.30
CA ARG A 940 35.51 -34.74 -5.05
C ARG A 940 35.05 -33.83 -6.19
N THR A 941 33.92 -34.16 -6.81
CA THR A 941 33.39 -33.47 -8.01
C THR A 941 32.28 -32.46 -7.69
N HIS A 942 31.94 -32.26 -6.42
CA HIS A 942 30.96 -31.25 -6.04
C HIS A 942 31.46 -29.84 -6.40
N PRO A 943 30.61 -28.91 -6.89
CA PRO A 943 31.04 -27.58 -7.31
C PRO A 943 31.83 -26.80 -6.25
N LEU A 944 31.45 -26.92 -4.97
CA LEU A 944 32.20 -26.29 -3.87
C LEU A 944 33.61 -26.89 -3.70
N THR A 945 33.75 -28.22 -3.77
CA THR A 945 35.05 -28.90 -3.70
C THR A 945 35.95 -28.50 -4.86
N LEU A 946 35.39 -28.43 -6.07
CA LEU A 946 36.12 -27.98 -7.26
C LEU A 946 36.53 -26.51 -7.16
N THR A 947 35.65 -25.66 -6.63
CA THR A 947 35.94 -24.25 -6.33
C THR A 947 37.10 -24.11 -5.34
N ALA A 948 37.09 -24.87 -4.25
CA ALA A 948 38.18 -24.89 -3.27
C ALA A 948 39.51 -25.35 -3.90
N ARG A 949 39.49 -26.33 -4.81
CA ARG A 949 40.69 -26.77 -5.54
C ARG A 949 41.26 -25.71 -6.47
N VAL A 950 40.41 -24.97 -7.18
CA VAL A 950 40.85 -23.83 -8.01
C VAL A 950 41.40 -22.70 -7.12
N ALA A 951 40.75 -22.42 -5.99
CA ALA A 951 41.23 -21.44 -5.02
C ALA A 951 42.61 -21.82 -4.44
N TYR A 952 42.82 -23.10 -4.12
CA TYR A 952 44.09 -23.64 -3.65
C TYR A 952 45.21 -23.51 -4.69
N ALA A 953 44.93 -23.79 -5.96
CA ALA A 953 45.91 -23.56 -7.03
C ALA A 953 46.34 -22.09 -7.12
N ALA A 954 45.42 -21.14 -6.85
CA ALA A 954 45.76 -19.72 -6.76
C ALA A 954 46.60 -19.40 -5.51
N ASP A 955 46.33 -20.03 -4.36
CA ASP A 955 47.13 -19.86 -3.14
C ASP A 955 48.56 -20.42 -3.28
N LEU A 956 48.71 -21.60 -3.89
CA LEU A 956 50.02 -22.19 -4.19
C LEU A 956 50.86 -21.32 -5.13
N ARG A 957 50.22 -20.65 -6.11
CA ARG A 957 50.92 -19.67 -6.96
C ARG A 957 51.44 -18.48 -6.17
N ALA A 958 50.67 -18.00 -5.20
CA ALA A 958 51.10 -16.92 -4.32
C ALA A 958 52.28 -17.35 -3.42
N LEU A 959 52.28 -18.61 -2.96
CA LEU A 959 53.41 -19.25 -2.28
C LEU A 959 54.61 -19.59 -3.18
N ARG A 960 54.49 -19.35 -4.49
CA ARG A 960 55.50 -19.69 -5.51
C ARG A 960 55.75 -21.19 -5.70
N ASP A 961 54.87 -22.06 -5.21
CA ASP A 961 54.87 -23.49 -5.54
C ASP A 961 54.15 -23.74 -6.87
N ARG A 962 54.85 -23.41 -7.97
CA ARG A 962 54.28 -23.47 -9.33
C ARG A 962 53.97 -24.90 -9.77
N GLN A 963 54.81 -25.86 -9.40
CA GLN A 963 54.64 -27.25 -9.84
C GLN A 963 53.37 -27.86 -9.25
N GLN A 964 53.16 -27.68 -7.94
CA GLN A 964 51.96 -28.19 -7.30
C GLN A 964 50.71 -27.40 -7.74
N ALA A 965 50.83 -26.08 -7.93
CA ALA A 965 49.73 -25.25 -8.43
C ALA A 965 49.24 -25.72 -9.81
N GLU A 966 50.14 -25.98 -10.75
CA GLU A 966 49.81 -26.46 -12.11
C GLU A 966 49.14 -27.83 -12.07
N LYS A 967 49.63 -28.74 -11.22
CA LYS A 967 49.02 -30.06 -11.06
C LYS A 967 47.58 -29.96 -10.52
N VAL A 968 47.38 -29.21 -9.43
CA VAL A 968 46.05 -29.03 -8.84
C VAL A 968 45.10 -28.33 -9.81
N GLU A 969 45.58 -27.30 -10.52
CA GLU A 969 44.82 -26.57 -11.54
C GLU A 969 44.36 -27.50 -12.68
N GLN A 970 45.27 -28.30 -13.25
CA GLN A 970 44.93 -29.23 -14.33
C GLN A 970 43.88 -30.26 -13.91
N GLU A 971 44.05 -30.87 -12.74
CA GLU A 971 43.07 -31.83 -12.23
C GLU A 971 41.72 -31.16 -11.93
N ALA A 972 41.70 -29.97 -11.34
CA ALA A 972 40.48 -29.25 -11.02
C ALA A 972 39.72 -28.80 -12.28
N LEU A 973 40.44 -28.34 -13.32
CA LEU A 973 39.85 -27.94 -14.60
C LEU A 973 39.28 -29.14 -15.36
N ALA A 974 39.97 -30.29 -15.34
CA ALA A 974 39.46 -31.52 -15.94
C ALA A 974 38.16 -31.97 -15.25
N ASP A 975 38.14 -31.98 -13.92
CA ASP A 975 36.96 -32.37 -13.14
C ASP A 975 35.80 -31.35 -13.31
N LEU A 976 36.09 -30.04 -13.40
CA LEU A 976 35.10 -29.00 -13.72
C LEU A 976 34.50 -29.19 -15.11
N ALA A 977 35.34 -29.44 -16.12
CA ALA A 977 34.88 -29.67 -17.49
C ALA A 977 34.04 -30.93 -17.60
N ALA A 978 34.36 -31.99 -16.84
CA ALA A 978 33.57 -33.21 -16.78
C ALA A 978 32.23 -33.03 -16.06
N THR A 979 32.21 -32.22 -15.00
CA THR A 979 31.01 -32.03 -14.14
C THR A 979 30.03 -31.02 -14.74
N LEU A 980 30.52 -29.83 -15.13
CA LEU A 980 29.69 -28.70 -15.56
C LEU A 980 29.72 -28.50 -17.08
N GLY A 981 30.69 -29.10 -17.77
CA GLY A 981 30.96 -28.88 -19.18
C GLY A 981 32.11 -27.91 -19.43
N PRO A 982 32.83 -28.04 -20.56
CA PRO A 982 34.00 -27.22 -20.89
C PRO A 982 33.66 -25.74 -21.14
N GLN A 983 32.43 -25.45 -21.58
CA GLN A 983 31.97 -24.09 -21.88
C GLN A 983 31.19 -23.45 -20.71
N HIS A 984 31.14 -24.11 -19.55
CA HIS A 984 30.45 -23.56 -18.39
C HIS A 984 31.16 -22.31 -17.87
N ILE A 985 30.41 -21.33 -17.39
CA ILE A 985 30.93 -20.05 -16.87
C ILE A 985 32.03 -20.24 -15.82
N HIS A 986 31.83 -21.17 -14.88
CA HIS A 986 32.84 -21.50 -13.86
C HIS A 986 34.09 -22.18 -14.46
N THR A 987 33.95 -23.06 -15.45
CA THR A 987 35.08 -23.71 -16.13
C THR A 987 35.92 -22.69 -16.90
N ILE A 988 35.26 -21.79 -17.65
CA ILE A 988 35.92 -20.71 -18.40
C ILE A 988 36.62 -19.73 -17.44
N SER A 989 35.95 -19.36 -16.34
CA SER A 989 36.51 -18.47 -15.32
C SER A 989 37.75 -19.07 -14.67
N ALA A 990 37.70 -20.36 -14.30
CA ALA A 990 38.84 -21.08 -13.75
C ALA A 990 39.99 -21.19 -14.77
N HIS A 991 39.69 -21.43 -16.05
CA HIS A 991 40.70 -21.48 -17.12
C HIS A 991 41.39 -20.12 -17.31
N SER A 992 40.64 -19.03 -17.12
CA SER A 992 41.15 -17.65 -17.14
C SER A 992 41.91 -17.27 -15.87
N ARG A 993 42.08 -18.21 -14.93
CA ARG A 993 42.73 -18.01 -13.62
C ARG A 993 42.08 -16.93 -12.75
N ASN A 994 40.78 -16.69 -12.96
CA ASN A 994 40.01 -15.86 -12.05
C ASN A 994 39.81 -16.63 -10.75
N ARG A 995 40.19 -16.04 -9.62
CA ARG A 995 39.97 -16.65 -8.31
C ARG A 995 38.46 -16.76 -8.04
N PRO A 996 37.93 -17.95 -7.72
CA PRO A 996 36.52 -18.10 -7.40
C PRO A 996 36.23 -17.65 -5.97
N TYR A 997 34.99 -17.23 -5.75
CA TYR A 997 34.42 -16.91 -4.44
C TYR A 997 33.18 -17.76 -4.22
N TRP A 998 32.84 -17.98 -2.96
CA TRP A 998 31.58 -18.61 -2.58
C TRP A 998 30.59 -17.55 -2.15
N ASP A 999 29.36 -17.63 -2.67
CA ASP A 999 28.25 -16.80 -2.22
C ASP A 999 27.32 -17.59 -1.33
N PHE A 1000 27.06 -17.04 -0.16
CA PHE A 1000 26.03 -17.56 0.72
C PHE A 1000 24.64 -17.32 0.12
N GLU A 1001 23.85 -18.37 0.09
CA GLU A 1001 22.47 -18.37 -0.40
C GLU A 1001 21.55 -18.96 0.68
N PRO A 1002 20.80 -18.11 1.42
CA PRO A 1002 19.92 -18.60 2.48
C PRO A 1002 18.79 -19.47 1.91
N GLN A 1003 18.54 -20.61 2.55
CA GLN A 1003 17.45 -21.53 2.21
C GLN A 1003 16.29 -21.32 3.18
N ALA A 1004 15.47 -20.28 2.95
CA ALA A 1004 14.30 -20.02 3.78
C ALA A 1004 13.14 -20.99 3.48
N SER A 1005 12.34 -21.35 4.50
CA SER A 1005 11.33 -22.44 4.46
C SER A 1005 10.09 -22.18 3.63
#